data_AF-A0A2D5S8A9-F1
#
_entry.id   AF-A0A2D5S8A9-F1
#
_cell.length_a   1.000
_cell.length_b   1.000
_cell.length_c   1.000
_cell.angle_alpha   90.00
_cell.angle_beta   90.00
_cell.angle_gamma   90.00
#
_symmetry.space_group_name_H-M   'P 1'
#
loop_
_entity.id
_entity.type
_entity.pdbx_description
1 polymer ?
#
loop_
_entity_poly.entity_id
_entity_poly.type
_entity_poly.pdbx_seq_one_letter_code
_entity_poly.pdbx_strand_id
1 'polypeptide(L)'
;MSFDPYHQWLGIPTAEQPPNHYRLLGVAIFESDPDVISNAADRQMTHVKTFQMGQHVADSQRLLSEIVAARGCLLQVESRATYDLQLRLQSAGPTKPTPSETQSDKPEATTAVSTGRRPHNQSRKPVLVVSAMAVVVVLVSAGIFMRHGDQDVNKHSVQVSEATATKGSELPVKEASSQTQEPPESAVNTSVVPESKNSSELITPQDPSSPSVDVGDVVVETTNTSPQSRGDAESVIATTPEPTTAKTTSPEPATGGPTTAETVTPDIAAQPLTPFDLPGRLPVPDKADLAAAKALVKELYQPEYEQAETLEQKAAVARKLLVAAQDPGNDANGRYAMLGVARIMAVQAGDADTAMRAIDILDRHFEVDALVLKQAALQAWAKMPMAKERRAELAKRIPPIAEEAVQQERYDIASSLLQLARDTARRAGTVPLAKEMATRLKEIDGIAIKFAGVQKALEVLAVDSSDEEANNVVGRYYCLERGDWNRGLPLLARSGKARLQAFAERDLSGANPGAEQLGLGDMWWELAQQEEPGVAVQLLVRAHHWYAIAAPNLSGLAKTKCEKRLAEATVAMGGVKGGRTTSNANSGTGLEFDGTAWIETDLKYDGKTPLTIETWITPTADRLQSIVANCHGVGLSLQVGEDGKWGFFVRDNKTYQGADSNDKVRLGQRVHIVGVFDGRIVRLFVNGRLQDAVGTMTSAHKVANFRFMIGADPDFNSRPQKHFQGSIDSVHVSLAVLYQKNFTPRDPPLRTPATVLLLKLDEGEGDEAKDSSRQQRHARIHDAKWKKSASKSSPVASPNP
;
A
#
# COMPACT_ATOMS: atom_id res chain seq x y z
N MET A 1 38.91 -7.41 28.69
CA MET A 1 37.53 -6.88 28.67
C MET A 1 37.13 -6.69 27.21
N SER A 2 35.86 -6.84 26.86
CA SER A 2 35.38 -6.50 25.52
C SER A 2 35.49 -4.99 25.28
N PHE A 3 35.75 -4.59 24.04
CA PHE A 3 35.59 -3.21 23.62
C PHE A 3 34.10 -2.86 23.62
N ASP A 4 33.75 -1.67 24.12
CA ASP A 4 32.39 -1.15 24.16
C ASP A 4 32.39 0.23 23.49
N PRO A 5 31.93 0.36 22.24
CA PRO A 5 31.97 1.63 21.52
C PRO A 5 30.90 2.63 22.02
N TYR A 6 29.80 2.17 22.64
CA TYR A 6 28.80 3.09 23.21
C TYR A 6 29.40 3.81 24.43
N HIS A 7 30.10 3.07 25.30
CA HIS A 7 30.77 3.68 26.46
C HIS A 7 32.04 4.44 26.07
N GLN A 8 32.89 3.87 25.20
CA GLN A 8 34.24 4.40 24.93
C GLN A 8 34.30 5.50 23.85
N TRP A 9 33.29 5.62 22.98
CA TRP A 9 33.19 6.74 22.02
C TRP A 9 32.01 7.67 22.31
N LEU A 10 30.83 7.14 22.65
CA LEU A 10 29.61 7.96 22.83
C LEU A 10 29.33 8.37 24.29
N GLY A 11 30.12 7.90 25.26
CA GLY A 11 29.95 8.22 26.68
C GLY A 11 28.61 7.73 27.26
N ILE A 12 28.10 6.59 26.76
CA ILE A 12 26.83 5.99 27.19
C ILE A 12 27.14 4.84 28.17
N PRO A 13 26.85 5.00 29.49
CA PRO A 13 27.08 3.96 30.50
C PRO A 13 26.33 2.68 30.18
N THR A 14 26.86 1.53 30.57
CA THR A 14 26.23 0.21 30.33
C THR A 14 24.82 0.08 30.93
N ALA A 15 24.48 0.87 31.96
CA ALA A 15 23.13 0.96 32.52
C ALA A 15 22.11 1.68 31.62
N GLU A 16 22.57 2.41 30.60
CA GLU A 16 21.78 3.14 29.60
C GLU A 16 21.86 2.47 28.20
N GLN A 17 22.41 1.26 28.13
CA GLN A 17 22.51 0.47 26.90
C GLN A 17 21.44 -0.64 26.85
N PRO A 18 20.83 -0.92 25.67
CA PRO A 18 21.00 -0.22 24.41
C PRO A 18 20.35 1.18 24.44
N PRO A 19 21.01 2.22 23.90
CA PRO A 19 20.49 3.58 23.96
C PRO A 19 19.25 3.75 23.07
N ASN A 20 18.31 4.57 23.55
CA ASN A 20 17.27 5.12 22.69
C ASN A 20 17.85 6.16 21.71
N HIS A 21 17.12 6.53 20.65
CA HIS A 21 17.62 7.41 19.59
C HIS A 21 18.05 8.78 20.13
N TYR A 22 17.30 9.39 21.06
CA TYR A 22 17.67 10.66 21.70
C TYR A 22 19.02 10.54 22.43
N ARG A 23 19.22 9.46 23.20
CA ARG A 23 20.46 9.20 23.93
C ARG A 23 21.65 8.86 23.02
N LEU A 24 21.40 8.19 21.89
CA LEU A 24 22.39 7.88 20.87
C LEU A 24 22.87 9.15 20.13
N LEU A 25 21.97 10.10 19.87
CA LEU A 25 22.33 11.41 19.31
C LEU A 25 22.97 12.34 20.37
N GLY A 26 22.67 12.13 21.66
CA GLY A 26 23.14 12.97 22.76
C GLY A 26 22.32 14.26 22.93
N VAL A 27 21.00 14.17 22.73
CA VAL A 27 20.02 15.26 22.94
C VAL A 27 19.07 14.92 24.09
N ALA A 28 18.20 15.87 24.46
CA ALA A 28 17.12 15.63 25.41
C ALA A 28 16.16 14.54 24.90
N ILE A 29 15.57 13.78 25.82
CA ILE A 29 14.48 12.85 25.46
C ILE A 29 13.24 13.66 25.07
N PHE A 30 12.59 13.28 23.96
CA PHE A 30 11.50 14.04 23.34
C PHE A 30 11.91 15.44 22.82
N GLU A 31 13.18 15.61 22.44
CA GLU A 31 13.60 16.77 21.66
C GLU A 31 12.72 16.91 20.40
N SER A 32 12.24 18.12 20.14
CA SER A 32 11.29 18.40 19.06
C SER A 32 11.83 19.35 18.00
N ASP A 33 12.92 20.06 18.28
CA ASP A 33 13.62 20.94 17.35
C ASP A 33 14.42 20.09 16.31
N PRO A 34 14.10 20.20 15.00
CA PRO A 34 14.76 19.41 13.97
C PRO A 34 16.22 19.82 13.76
N ASP A 35 16.59 21.08 13.97
CA ASP A 35 17.97 21.54 13.82
C ASP A 35 18.84 21.05 14.99
N VAL A 36 18.32 21.01 16.21
CA VAL A 36 19.01 20.40 17.36
C VAL A 36 19.28 18.91 17.10
N ILE A 37 18.28 18.17 16.61
CA ILE A 37 18.39 16.74 16.26
C ILE A 37 19.38 16.54 15.11
N SER A 38 19.26 17.33 14.04
CA SER A 38 20.09 17.25 12.82
C SER A 38 21.56 17.53 13.13
N ASN A 39 21.84 18.64 13.81
CA ASN A 39 23.18 19.01 14.24
C ASN A 39 23.76 18.02 15.26
N ALA A 40 22.94 17.40 16.12
CA ALA A 40 23.41 16.34 17.00
C ALA A 40 23.82 15.07 16.24
N ALA A 41 23.03 14.63 15.27
CA ALA A 41 23.38 13.50 14.42
C ALA A 41 24.66 13.76 13.63
N ASP A 42 24.84 14.95 13.05
CA ASP A 42 26.07 15.29 12.31
C ASP A 42 27.29 15.39 13.22
N ARG A 43 27.17 15.88 14.46
CA ARG A 43 28.25 15.81 15.47
C ARG A 43 28.64 14.37 15.79
N GLN A 44 27.67 13.50 16.11
CA GLN A 44 27.96 12.11 16.45
C GLN A 44 28.53 11.32 15.26
N MET A 45 27.98 11.50 14.06
CA MET A 45 28.55 10.88 12.85
C MET A 45 29.96 11.37 12.57
N THR A 46 30.24 12.66 12.73
CA THR A 46 31.59 13.19 12.54
C THR A 46 32.57 12.62 13.56
N HIS A 47 32.16 12.47 14.83
CA HIS A 47 32.99 11.83 15.85
C HIS A 47 33.25 10.35 15.54
N VAL A 48 32.20 9.55 15.25
CA VAL A 48 32.36 8.12 14.96
C VAL A 48 33.13 7.87 13.66
N LYS A 49 33.04 8.76 12.65
CA LYS A 49 33.86 8.69 11.44
C LYS A 49 35.37 8.71 11.73
N THR A 50 35.83 9.35 12.80
CA THR A 50 37.26 9.35 13.16
C THR A 50 37.82 7.94 13.47
N PHE A 51 36.94 6.98 13.82
CA PHE A 51 37.31 5.59 14.11
C PHE A 51 37.15 4.63 12.92
N GLN A 52 36.80 5.14 11.72
CA GLN A 52 36.70 4.31 10.49
C GLN A 52 38.03 3.74 10.01
N MET A 53 39.17 4.25 10.50
CA MET A 53 40.51 3.76 10.17
C MET A 53 41.20 3.26 11.45
N GLY A 54 41.10 1.96 11.73
CA GLY A 54 41.67 1.35 12.92
C GLY A 54 41.22 -0.09 13.14
N GLN A 55 41.42 -0.63 14.35
CA GLN A 55 41.02 -2.01 14.69
C GLN A 55 39.50 -2.21 14.78
N HIS A 56 38.72 -1.13 14.90
CA HIS A 56 37.28 -1.14 15.21
C HIS A 56 36.39 -0.62 14.06
N VAL A 57 36.82 -0.78 12.80
CA VAL A 57 36.05 -0.29 11.63
C VAL A 57 34.59 -0.78 11.65
N ALA A 58 34.37 -2.07 11.96
CA ALA A 58 33.03 -2.66 12.00
C ALA A 58 32.12 -2.01 13.06
N ASP A 59 32.65 -1.67 14.24
CA ASP A 59 31.90 -0.94 15.27
C ASP A 59 31.59 0.49 14.83
N SER A 60 32.52 1.17 14.15
CA SER A 60 32.29 2.53 13.63
C SER A 60 31.20 2.54 12.54
N GLN A 61 31.24 1.58 11.60
CA GLN A 61 30.23 1.44 10.53
C GLN A 61 28.85 1.10 11.11
N ARG A 62 28.80 0.22 12.13
CA ARG A 62 27.58 -0.13 12.85
C ARG A 62 26.98 1.09 13.57
N LEU A 63 27.76 1.82 14.37
CA LEU A 63 27.27 3.01 15.05
C LEU A 63 26.85 4.13 14.08
N LEU A 64 27.55 4.32 12.97
CA LEU A 64 27.11 5.27 11.93
C LEU A 64 25.76 4.88 11.35
N SER A 65 25.53 3.58 11.13
CA SER A 65 24.24 3.07 10.64
C SER A 65 23.11 3.29 11.67
N GLU A 66 23.40 3.08 12.96
CA GLU A 66 22.48 3.34 14.07
C GLU A 66 22.17 4.84 14.24
N ILE A 67 23.17 5.73 14.08
CA ILE A 67 23.00 7.20 14.15
C ILE A 67 22.20 7.71 12.94
N VAL A 68 22.44 7.18 11.73
CA VAL A 68 21.62 7.51 10.54
C VAL A 68 20.18 7.06 10.73
N ALA A 69 19.94 5.87 11.27
CA ALA A 69 18.59 5.40 11.59
C ALA A 69 17.90 6.28 12.66
N ALA A 70 18.63 6.68 13.71
CA ALA A 70 18.13 7.60 14.73
C ALA A 70 17.78 8.98 14.15
N ARG A 71 18.64 9.54 13.27
CA ARG A 71 18.36 10.79 12.54
C ARG A 71 17.10 10.68 11.70
N GLY A 72 16.99 9.62 10.89
CA GLY A 72 15.83 9.38 10.02
C GLY A 72 14.53 9.21 10.80
N CYS A 73 14.58 8.55 11.96
CA CYS A 73 13.42 8.41 12.85
C CYS A 73 13.00 9.73 13.50
N LEU A 74 13.96 10.51 14.02
CA LEU A 74 13.67 11.69 14.84
C LEU A 74 13.43 12.99 14.05
N LEU A 75 13.93 13.11 12.81
CA LEU A 75 13.61 14.25 11.93
C LEU A 75 12.23 14.11 11.26
N GLN A 76 11.70 12.90 11.13
CA GLN A 76 10.41 12.64 10.50
C GLN A 76 9.28 12.71 11.54
N VAL A 77 8.40 13.71 11.44
CA VAL A 77 7.40 14.06 12.48
C VAL A 77 6.55 12.87 12.92
N GLU A 78 6.03 12.08 11.98
CA GLU A 78 5.20 10.89 12.28
C GLU A 78 6.00 9.75 12.92
N SER A 79 7.25 9.56 12.47
CA SER A 79 8.15 8.54 13.02
C SER A 79 8.59 8.92 14.43
N ARG A 80 8.93 10.19 14.67
CA ARG A 80 9.22 10.74 16.00
C ARG A 80 8.00 10.59 16.91
N ALA A 81 6.80 10.99 16.48
CA ALA A 81 5.59 10.85 17.28
C ALA A 81 5.29 9.40 17.66
N THR A 82 5.51 8.45 16.74
CA THR A 82 5.36 7.01 17.00
C THR A 82 6.42 6.49 17.97
N TYR A 83 7.67 6.92 17.81
CA TYR A 83 8.80 6.55 18.66
C TYR A 83 8.70 7.13 20.07
N ASP A 84 8.22 8.36 20.18
CA ASP A 84 7.90 9.05 21.43
C ASP A 84 6.80 8.32 22.20
N LEU A 85 5.72 7.93 21.51
CA LEU A 85 4.64 7.14 22.11
C LEU A 85 5.17 5.80 22.59
N GLN A 86 6.03 5.13 21.82
CA GLN A 86 6.71 3.90 22.24
C GLN A 86 7.57 4.12 23.49
N LEU A 87 8.39 5.17 23.54
CA LEU A 87 9.23 5.48 24.72
C LEU A 87 8.38 5.82 25.96
N ARG A 88 7.30 6.59 25.80
CA ARG A 88 6.36 6.90 26.89
C ARG A 88 5.71 5.63 27.44
N LEU A 89 5.25 4.73 26.55
CA LEU A 89 4.71 3.42 26.93
C LEU A 89 5.76 2.49 27.57
N GLN A 90 7.02 2.55 27.15
CA GLN A 90 8.12 1.80 27.78
C GLN A 90 8.51 2.34 29.15
N SER A 91 8.41 3.67 29.37
CA SER A 91 8.58 4.27 30.69
C SER A 91 7.39 4.08 31.63
N ALA A 92 6.21 3.74 31.09
CA ALA A 92 5.00 3.39 31.85
C ALA A 92 5.04 1.94 32.37
N GLY A 93 6.07 1.64 33.17
CA GLY A 93 6.16 0.38 33.92
C GLY A 93 4.98 0.19 34.88
N PRO A 94 4.66 -1.06 35.28
CA PRO A 94 3.42 -1.36 35.95
C PRO A 94 3.29 -0.66 37.31
N THR A 95 2.30 0.24 37.42
CA THR A 95 1.86 0.78 38.70
C THR A 95 1.36 -0.37 39.57
N LYS A 96 2.19 -0.75 40.54
CA LYS A 96 1.91 -1.77 41.56
C LYS A 96 0.50 -1.53 42.13
N PRO A 97 -0.41 -2.52 42.12
CA PRO A 97 -1.79 -2.28 42.56
C PRO A 97 -1.81 -1.91 44.03
N THR A 98 -2.19 -0.67 44.32
CA THR A 98 -2.59 -0.26 45.67
C THR A 98 -3.82 -1.07 46.05
N PRO A 99 -3.84 -1.78 47.19
CA PRO A 99 -5.01 -2.56 47.57
C PRO A 99 -6.19 -1.63 47.86
N SER A 100 -7.24 -1.70 47.04
CA SER A 100 -8.55 -1.16 47.42
C SER A 100 -9.09 -2.00 48.58
N GLU A 101 -9.18 -1.42 49.77
CA GLU A 101 -9.75 -2.12 50.93
C GLU A 101 -11.25 -2.36 50.73
N THR A 102 -11.61 -3.61 50.42
CA THR A 102 -12.98 -4.09 50.59
C THR A 102 -13.32 -4.16 52.07
N GLN A 103 -14.27 -3.35 52.54
CA GLN A 103 -14.89 -3.53 53.85
C GLN A 103 -16.41 -3.56 53.73
N SER A 104 -17.01 -4.68 54.18
CA SER A 104 -18.42 -4.79 54.54
C SER A 104 -18.49 -5.55 55.86
N ASP A 105 -19.22 -4.98 56.82
CA ASP A 105 -19.82 -5.61 58.01
C ASP A 105 -18.96 -6.41 59.02
N LYS A 106 -18.73 -5.77 60.19
CA LYS A 106 -19.23 -6.14 61.55
C LYS A 106 -19.16 -7.62 62.05
N PRO A 107 -19.06 -7.89 63.37
CA PRO A 107 -19.31 -6.97 64.51
C PRO A 107 -18.36 -7.09 65.76
N GLU A 108 -18.77 -6.40 66.84
CA GLU A 108 -18.47 -6.57 68.28
C GLU A 108 -17.13 -6.09 68.93
N ALA A 109 -17.28 -5.02 69.74
CA ALA A 109 -16.79 -4.75 71.10
C ALA A 109 -15.48 -5.42 71.62
N THR A 110 -14.62 -4.73 72.40
CA THR A 110 -14.94 -4.26 73.78
C THR A 110 -13.80 -3.40 74.38
N THR A 111 -14.12 -2.34 75.16
CA THR A 111 -13.24 -1.55 76.09
C THR A 111 -12.00 -0.80 75.52
N ALA A 112 -11.48 0.30 76.10
CA ALA A 112 -11.99 1.30 77.08
C ALA A 112 -11.02 2.51 77.22
N VAL A 113 -11.53 3.68 77.69
CA VAL A 113 -10.79 4.80 78.36
C VAL A 113 -9.80 5.59 77.45
N SER A 114 -9.59 6.92 77.53
CA SER A 114 -10.05 7.97 78.48
C SER A 114 -10.40 9.33 77.83
N THR A 115 -11.40 10.01 78.40
CA THR A 115 -11.58 11.47 78.57
C THR A 115 -10.91 12.50 77.62
N GLY A 116 -11.74 13.25 76.86
CA GLY A 116 -11.39 14.55 76.25
C GLY A 116 -12.58 15.54 76.29
N ARG A 117 -12.36 16.80 76.69
CA ARG A 117 -13.41 17.76 77.11
C ARG A 117 -14.45 18.17 76.05
N ARG A 118 -15.73 18.17 76.50
CA ARG A 118 -16.91 18.96 76.03
C ARG A 118 -16.72 20.50 76.14
N PRO A 119 -17.66 21.36 75.64
CA PRO A 119 -18.69 21.23 74.59
C PRO A 119 -18.84 22.52 73.71
N HIS A 120 -20.07 22.82 73.25
CA HIS A 120 -20.60 24.01 72.54
C HIS A 120 -20.38 24.05 71.01
N ASN A 121 -21.34 24.50 70.18
CA ASN A 121 -22.68 25.05 70.47
C ASN A 121 -23.76 24.66 69.41
N GLN A 122 -25.04 24.93 69.72
CA GLN A 122 -26.28 25.13 68.91
C GLN A 122 -26.28 24.84 67.38
N SER A 123 -27.34 24.33 66.74
CA SER A 123 -28.74 24.01 67.14
C SER A 123 -29.36 23.01 66.13
N ARG A 124 -30.15 21.99 66.51
CA ARG A 124 -31.64 22.02 66.71
C ARG A 124 -32.39 22.79 65.60
N LYS A 125 -33.41 22.25 64.89
CA LYS A 125 -34.20 21.00 64.99
C LYS A 125 -34.82 20.62 63.62
N PRO A 126 -35.32 19.36 63.42
CA PRO A 126 -36.04 18.92 62.20
C PRO A 126 -37.58 19.01 62.31
N VAL A 127 -38.33 18.75 61.22
CA VAL A 127 -39.68 18.09 61.23
C VAL A 127 -40.17 17.69 59.80
N LEU A 128 -41.17 16.80 59.77
CA LEU A 128 -41.75 15.95 58.71
C LEU A 128 -42.13 16.56 57.33
N VAL A 129 -41.83 15.77 56.28
CA VAL A 129 -42.76 15.09 55.34
C VAL A 129 -44.24 15.56 55.26
N VAL A 130 -44.69 15.97 54.06
CA VAL A 130 -46.00 15.63 53.46
C VAL A 130 -45.82 15.45 51.93
N SER A 131 -46.60 14.56 51.31
CA SER A 131 -46.61 14.26 49.86
C SER A 131 -47.74 14.95 49.10
N ALA A 132 -47.49 15.42 47.86
CA ALA A 132 -48.54 15.78 46.90
C ALA A 132 -48.09 15.60 45.44
N MET A 133 -49.02 15.26 44.55
CA MET A 133 -48.84 15.22 43.09
C MET A 133 -49.25 16.56 42.46
N ALA A 134 -48.62 16.95 41.35
CA ALA A 134 -49.27 17.71 40.27
C ALA A 134 -48.51 17.54 38.95
N VAL A 135 -49.22 17.11 37.90
CA VAL A 135 -48.79 17.27 36.50
C VAL A 135 -49.61 18.42 35.92
N VAL A 136 -48.98 19.37 35.24
CA VAL A 136 -49.68 20.40 34.46
C VAL A 136 -49.01 20.52 33.09
N VAL A 137 -49.81 20.32 32.05
CA VAL A 137 -49.46 20.57 30.64
C VAL A 137 -50.35 21.70 30.14
N VAL A 138 -49.76 22.77 29.60
CA VAL A 138 -50.46 23.77 28.77
C VAL A 138 -49.52 24.22 27.65
N LEU A 139 -50.05 24.27 26.42
CA LEU A 139 -49.39 24.80 25.22
C LEU A 139 -50.08 26.10 24.76
N VAL A 140 -49.29 27.15 24.53
CA VAL A 140 -49.67 28.46 23.93
C VAL A 140 -48.37 29.00 23.27
N SER A 141 -48.30 29.50 22.04
CA SER A 141 -49.31 29.75 20.98
C SER A 141 -48.72 29.71 19.55
N ALA A 142 -49.62 29.76 18.56
CA ALA A 142 -49.43 30.06 17.13
C ALA A 142 -48.54 31.30 16.82
N GLY A 143 -48.12 31.56 15.57
CA GLY A 143 -48.32 30.86 14.27
C GLY A 143 -48.17 31.79 13.07
N ILE A 144 -48.30 31.29 11.83
CA ILE A 144 -48.15 32.07 10.56
C ILE A 144 -49.37 31.90 9.65
N PHE A 145 -49.58 32.86 8.74
CA PHE A 145 -50.83 33.19 8.02
C PHE A 145 -51.25 32.25 6.87
N MET A 146 -52.58 31.97 6.80
CA MET A 146 -53.51 31.95 5.63
C MET A 146 -53.16 31.11 4.36
N ARG A 147 -54.07 30.77 3.41
CA ARG A 147 -55.45 31.23 3.13
C ARG A 147 -56.29 30.19 2.33
N HIS A 148 -57.55 29.96 2.73
CA HIS A 148 -58.69 29.34 1.98
C HIS A 148 -58.50 27.90 1.40
N GLY A 149 -59.54 27.10 1.16
CA GLY A 149 -60.98 27.23 1.43
C GLY A 149 -61.77 25.98 0.94
N ASP A 150 -62.98 25.78 1.49
CA ASP A 150 -63.95 24.68 1.24
C ASP A 150 -63.48 23.24 1.54
N GLN A 151 -64.25 22.32 2.15
CA GLN A 151 -65.64 21.85 1.91
C GLN A 151 -65.75 21.04 0.59
N ASP A 152 -66.41 19.87 0.52
CA ASP A 152 -67.43 19.27 1.40
C ASP A 152 -67.39 17.71 1.33
N VAL A 153 -67.48 16.97 2.45
CA VAL A 153 -68.68 16.25 2.99
C VAL A 153 -68.90 14.79 2.52
N ASN A 154 -69.18 13.91 3.51
CA ASN A 154 -69.79 12.57 3.40
C ASN A 154 -69.02 11.44 2.66
N LYS A 155 -69.21 10.15 2.98
CA LYS A 155 -69.63 9.46 4.22
C LYS A 155 -69.41 7.95 4.04
N HIS A 156 -68.96 7.27 5.09
CA HIS A 156 -69.17 5.82 5.36
C HIS A 156 -68.69 4.81 4.27
N SER A 157 -68.43 3.54 4.55
CA SER A 157 -68.04 2.79 5.76
C SER A 157 -67.86 1.32 5.34
N VAL A 158 -67.08 0.51 6.08
CA VAL A 158 -67.18 -0.99 6.06
C VAL A 158 -66.72 -1.64 4.71
N GLN A 159 -65.95 -2.74 4.65
CA GLN A 159 -65.17 -3.50 5.66
C GLN A 159 -64.10 -4.36 4.93
N VAL A 160 -62.97 -4.62 5.62
CA VAL A 160 -62.27 -5.92 5.77
C VAL A 160 -61.78 -6.71 4.54
N SER A 161 -60.53 -7.23 4.64
CA SER A 161 -59.93 -8.40 3.93
C SER A 161 -59.75 -8.35 2.40
N GLU A 162 -58.76 -9.01 1.78
CA GLU A 162 -57.36 -9.31 2.14
C GLU A 162 -56.66 -9.90 0.88
N ALA A 163 -55.38 -10.28 1.01
CA ALA A 163 -54.77 -11.42 0.29
C ALA A 163 -54.82 -11.53 -1.26
N THR A 164 -53.71 -11.09 -1.88
CA THR A 164 -52.82 -11.90 -2.77
C THR A 164 -53.29 -12.52 -4.12
N ALA A 165 -52.63 -12.04 -5.19
CA ALA A 165 -51.69 -12.79 -6.06
C ALA A 165 -52.11 -13.52 -7.38
N THR A 166 -51.11 -13.62 -8.27
CA THR A 166 -50.92 -14.57 -9.42
C THR A 166 -51.86 -14.48 -10.65
N LYS A 167 -51.55 -15.01 -11.86
CA LYS A 167 -50.28 -15.23 -12.65
C LYS A 167 -50.65 -15.86 -14.03
N GLY A 168 -49.97 -15.52 -15.13
CA GLY A 168 -50.09 -16.15 -16.48
C GLY A 168 -49.75 -15.13 -17.59
N SER A 169 -48.89 -15.38 -18.60
CA SER A 169 -48.82 -16.42 -19.67
C SER A 169 -49.84 -16.15 -20.79
N GLU A 170 -49.51 -16.00 -22.09
CA GLU A 170 -48.80 -16.97 -22.95
C GLU A 170 -48.22 -16.33 -24.27
N LEU A 171 -47.88 -17.15 -25.29
CA LEU A 171 -47.32 -16.82 -26.63
C LEU A 171 -48.44 -16.86 -27.74
N PRO A 172 -48.22 -16.75 -29.09
CA PRO A 172 -46.97 -16.68 -29.88
C PRO A 172 -46.90 -15.71 -31.13
N VAL A 173 -45.66 -15.52 -31.61
CA VAL A 173 -45.14 -15.41 -33.00
C VAL A 173 -46.08 -15.10 -34.20
N LYS A 174 -45.71 -14.07 -35.01
CA LYS A 174 -45.69 -14.16 -36.49
C LYS A 174 -44.78 -13.12 -37.16
N GLU A 175 -44.18 -13.47 -38.30
CA GLU A 175 -43.33 -12.61 -39.13
C GLU A 175 -44.06 -12.07 -40.37
N ALA A 176 -43.64 -10.89 -40.88
CA ALA A 176 -43.65 -10.57 -42.31
C ALA A 176 -42.72 -9.37 -42.62
N SER A 177 -41.82 -9.54 -43.59
CA SER A 177 -40.85 -8.56 -44.10
C SER A 177 -41.47 -7.50 -45.02
N SER A 178 -40.89 -6.28 -45.12
CA SER A 178 -40.25 -5.79 -46.39
C SER A 178 -39.69 -4.35 -46.39
N GLN A 179 -38.38 -4.25 -46.65
CA GLN A 179 -37.69 -3.40 -47.64
C GLN A 179 -37.76 -1.84 -47.64
N THR A 180 -36.61 -1.23 -47.28
CA THR A 180 -35.71 -0.46 -48.20
C THR A 180 -35.91 1.04 -48.54
N GLN A 181 -34.79 1.79 -48.44
CA GLN A 181 -34.35 3.04 -49.13
C GLN A 181 -34.56 4.47 -48.56
N GLU A 182 -33.45 5.22 -48.61
CA GLU A 182 -33.23 6.69 -48.46
C GLU A 182 -33.43 7.41 -49.84
N PRO A 183 -33.15 8.72 -50.10
CA PRO A 183 -32.55 9.86 -49.32
C PRO A 183 -33.49 11.12 -49.40
N PRO A 184 -33.15 12.44 -49.59
CA PRO A 184 -31.89 13.22 -49.73
C PRO A 184 -31.81 14.50 -48.83
N GLU A 185 -31.27 15.62 -49.33
CA GLU A 185 -30.80 16.80 -48.57
C GLU A 185 -31.32 18.19 -49.05
N SER A 186 -31.10 19.23 -48.22
CA SER A 186 -30.63 20.61 -48.56
C SER A 186 -31.59 21.81 -48.77
N ALA A 187 -31.03 23.02 -48.53
CA ALA A 187 -31.44 24.41 -48.89
C ALA A 187 -32.62 25.11 -48.13
N VAL A 188 -32.68 26.46 -47.91
CA VAL A 188 -31.67 27.54 -47.67
C VAL A 188 -32.33 28.90 -47.24
N ASN A 189 -31.57 29.84 -46.63
CA ASN A 189 -31.69 31.34 -46.63
C ASN A 189 -32.35 32.24 -45.51
N THR A 190 -31.52 33.22 -45.05
CA THR A 190 -31.70 34.69 -44.77
C THR A 190 -32.66 35.33 -43.73
N SER A 191 -32.09 36.11 -42.79
CA SER A 191 -32.23 37.59 -42.61
C SER A 191 -31.19 38.15 -41.58
N VAL A 192 -30.29 39.09 -41.91
CA VAL A 192 -30.37 40.58 -41.75
C VAL A 192 -30.49 41.05 -40.26
N VAL A 193 -29.45 41.53 -39.55
CA VAL A 193 -28.65 42.82 -39.62
C VAL A 193 -29.43 44.04 -39.07
N PRO A 194 -28.87 45.03 -38.32
CA PRO A 194 -27.44 45.40 -38.02
C PRO A 194 -27.02 45.18 -36.54
N GLU A 195 -25.77 45.28 -36.07
CA GLU A 195 -24.53 46.03 -36.42
C GLU A 195 -24.38 47.43 -35.77
N SER A 196 -23.45 47.56 -34.81
CA SER A 196 -22.66 48.79 -34.59
C SER A 196 -21.26 48.40 -34.08
N LYS A 197 -20.23 49.16 -34.48
CA LYS A 197 -18.81 48.88 -34.19
C LYS A 197 -18.26 49.89 -33.17
N ASN A 198 -17.32 49.48 -32.33
CA ASN A 198 -16.06 50.23 -32.21
C ASN A 198 -14.89 49.39 -31.67
N SER A 199 -13.66 49.88 -31.85
CA SER A 199 -12.41 49.20 -31.48
C SER A 199 -11.55 50.06 -30.54
N SER A 200 -11.01 49.45 -29.48
CA SER A 200 -9.74 49.77 -28.76
C SER A 200 -9.54 48.61 -27.75
N GLU A 201 -8.45 47.83 -27.69
CA GLU A 201 -6.99 48.08 -27.66
C GLU A 201 -6.42 47.86 -26.23
N LEU A 202 -5.32 47.10 -26.15
CA LEU A 202 -4.46 46.81 -24.98
C LEU A 202 -5.09 46.39 -23.62
N ILE A 203 -4.86 45.12 -23.24
CA ILE A 203 -3.94 44.71 -22.14
C ILE A 203 -3.83 43.18 -22.11
N THR A 204 -2.64 42.65 -21.84
CA THR A 204 -2.34 41.21 -21.79
C THR A 204 -1.88 40.81 -20.39
N PRO A 205 -2.40 39.69 -19.84
CA PRO A 205 -1.54 38.66 -19.25
C PRO A 205 -1.93 37.27 -19.83
N GLN A 206 -1.06 36.65 -20.63
CA GLN A 206 0.03 35.75 -20.19
C GLN A 206 -0.46 34.47 -19.49
N ASP A 207 -0.17 33.35 -20.15
CA ASP A 207 -0.62 31.98 -19.88
C ASP A 207 0.59 31.16 -19.37
N PRO A 208 0.52 30.48 -18.20
CA PRO A 208 1.66 29.77 -17.64
C PRO A 208 1.96 28.47 -18.41
N SER A 209 3.11 28.45 -19.09
CA SER A 209 3.49 27.39 -20.04
C SER A 209 3.81 26.03 -19.41
N SER A 210 3.12 24.98 -19.86
CA SER A 210 3.55 23.58 -19.66
C SER A 210 4.80 23.24 -20.47
N PRO A 211 5.78 22.48 -19.92
CA PRO A 211 6.99 22.10 -20.65
C PRO A 211 6.73 20.97 -21.65
N SER A 212 6.70 21.30 -22.94
CA SER A 212 6.68 20.32 -24.03
C SER A 212 7.96 19.49 -24.08
N VAL A 213 7.84 18.16 -24.02
CA VAL A 213 8.98 17.24 -24.26
C VAL A 213 9.21 17.13 -25.76
N ASP A 214 10.38 17.59 -26.20
CA ASP A 214 10.76 17.68 -27.62
C ASP A 214 11.06 16.31 -28.27
N VAL A 215 10.67 16.15 -29.54
CA VAL A 215 10.75 14.86 -30.28
C VAL A 215 11.05 15.09 -31.78
N GLY A 216 12.33 15.14 -32.12
CA GLY A 216 12.87 15.27 -33.48
C GLY A 216 13.98 16.32 -33.49
N ASP A 217 15.17 16.10 -34.04
CA ASP A 217 15.39 15.58 -35.39
C ASP A 217 16.63 14.69 -35.54
N VAL A 218 16.68 13.97 -36.66
CA VAL A 218 17.88 13.28 -37.16
C VAL A 218 18.18 13.80 -38.56
N VAL A 219 19.10 14.76 -38.65
CA VAL A 219 19.65 15.20 -39.93
C VAL A 219 20.81 14.28 -40.30
N VAL A 220 20.68 13.59 -41.42
CA VAL A 220 21.79 12.92 -42.11
C VAL A 220 22.36 13.92 -43.10
N GLU A 221 23.64 14.28 -42.95
CA GLU A 221 24.34 15.07 -43.96
C GLU A 221 25.67 14.41 -44.34
N THR A 222 25.75 13.94 -45.58
CA THR A 222 26.92 13.30 -46.16
C THR A 222 27.78 14.33 -46.88
N THR A 223 29.04 14.50 -46.49
CA THR A 223 30.10 14.96 -47.41
C THR A 223 31.35 14.13 -47.26
N ASN A 224 32.08 13.95 -48.36
CA ASN A 224 33.22 13.06 -48.51
C ASN A 224 34.32 13.80 -49.27
N THR A 225 35.38 14.24 -48.59
CA THR A 225 36.58 14.75 -49.27
C THR A 225 37.86 14.63 -48.44
N SER A 226 38.93 14.24 -49.12
CA SER A 226 40.33 14.27 -48.71
C SER A 226 41.17 14.13 -50.01
N PRO A 227 42.51 14.33 -50.05
CA PRO A 227 43.44 14.68 -48.97
C PRO A 227 44.45 15.81 -49.39
N GLN A 228 45.66 15.78 -48.81
CA GLN A 228 46.88 16.58 -49.11
C GLN A 228 46.98 17.95 -48.36
N SER A 229 48.16 18.42 -47.92
CA SER A 229 49.54 17.90 -48.10
C SER A 229 50.49 18.31 -46.95
N ARG A 230 51.52 17.48 -46.68
CA ARG A 230 52.88 17.80 -46.12
C ARG A 230 52.97 18.56 -44.77
N GLY A 231 53.92 18.24 -43.88
CA GLY A 231 54.96 17.19 -43.89
C GLY A 231 55.94 17.37 -42.71
N ASP A 232 56.88 16.42 -42.58
CA ASP A 232 58.14 16.50 -41.80
C ASP A 232 58.03 16.64 -40.25
N ALA A 233 58.86 16.02 -39.39
CA ALA A 233 59.81 14.90 -39.54
C ALA A 233 60.17 14.30 -38.14
N GLU A 234 60.80 13.12 -38.12
CA GLU A 234 61.53 12.45 -36.99
C GLU A 234 60.72 12.09 -35.71
N SER A 235 60.68 10.83 -35.22
CA SER A 235 61.73 9.96 -34.65
C SER A 235 62.24 10.49 -33.27
N VAL A 236 62.34 9.72 -32.17
CA VAL A 236 62.97 8.39 -32.02
C VAL A 236 62.31 7.51 -30.90
N ILE A 237 61.96 6.27 -31.26
CA ILE A 237 62.11 4.96 -30.58
C ILE A 237 62.18 4.87 -29.01
N ALA A 238 61.17 4.20 -28.41
CA ALA A 238 61.20 3.25 -27.26
C ALA A 238 61.76 3.72 -25.87
N THR A 239 61.57 3.02 -24.74
CA THR A 239 61.15 1.60 -24.49
C THR A 239 60.44 1.44 -23.13
N THR A 240 59.51 0.50 -23.00
CA THR A 240 59.04 -0.07 -21.72
C THR A 240 60.16 -0.90 -21.05
N PRO A 241 60.16 -1.11 -19.72
CA PRO A 241 59.29 -2.14 -19.12
C PRO A 241 58.74 -1.88 -17.69
N GLU A 242 57.71 -2.64 -17.35
CA GLU A 242 57.25 -3.01 -16.00
C GLU A 242 58.16 -4.08 -15.34
N PRO A 243 57.92 -4.56 -14.10
CA PRO A 243 57.13 -4.03 -12.97
C PRO A 243 57.95 -4.07 -11.64
N THR A 244 57.31 -3.99 -10.46
CA THR A 244 57.45 -4.97 -9.31
C THR A 244 57.29 -4.36 -7.89
N THR A 245 56.13 -4.62 -7.28
CA THR A 245 55.82 -4.79 -5.84
C THR A 245 56.35 -3.83 -4.73
N ALA A 246 55.38 -3.12 -4.12
CA ALA A 246 54.88 -3.31 -2.74
C ALA A 246 55.51 -2.61 -1.49
N LYS A 247 54.56 -2.16 -0.64
CA LYS A 247 54.55 -2.01 0.84
C LYS A 247 55.21 -0.80 1.53
N THR A 248 54.33 0.14 1.91
CA THR A 248 54.03 0.51 3.31
C THR A 248 55.10 1.23 4.15
N THR A 249 54.92 2.53 4.39
CA THR A 249 54.60 3.11 5.72
C THR A 249 54.09 4.55 5.63
N SER A 250 53.26 4.93 6.60
CA SER A 250 52.89 6.31 7.00
C SER A 250 53.50 6.57 8.40
N PRO A 251 53.54 7.79 8.99
CA PRO A 251 52.58 8.89 8.81
C PRO A 251 53.15 10.34 8.70
N GLU A 252 52.19 11.27 8.65
CA GLU A 252 52.23 12.74 8.67
C GLU A 252 52.80 13.35 9.99
N PRO A 253 53.02 14.69 10.09
CA PRO A 253 51.91 15.55 10.56
C PRO A 253 51.80 17.00 10.02
N ALA A 254 50.55 17.41 9.84
CA ALA A 254 49.96 18.73 9.60
C ALA A 254 50.59 20.01 10.18
N THR A 255 50.49 21.08 9.37
CA THR A 255 50.07 22.46 9.76
C THR A 255 49.40 23.14 8.55
N GLY A 256 48.50 24.12 8.65
CA GLY A 256 47.80 24.63 9.83
C GLY A 256 47.35 26.09 9.70
N GLY A 257 46.11 26.35 9.23
CA GLY A 257 45.47 27.67 9.41
C GLY A 257 45.10 28.48 8.14
N PRO A 258 44.54 29.70 8.30
CA PRO A 258 43.18 29.95 7.79
C PRO A 258 42.94 31.35 7.12
N THR A 259 41.76 31.56 6.51
CA THR A 259 41.04 32.85 6.26
C THR A 259 39.73 32.51 5.50
N THR A 260 38.50 32.66 6.03
CA THR A 260 37.66 33.87 6.27
C THR A 260 36.99 34.47 5.01
N ALA A 261 35.66 34.34 4.86
CA ALA A 261 34.72 35.43 4.50
C ALA A 261 33.23 34.97 4.31
N GLU A 262 32.33 35.76 4.91
CA GLU A 262 30.97 36.19 4.50
C GLU A 262 29.98 35.27 3.72
N THR A 263 28.97 34.80 4.46
CA THR A 263 27.53 35.12 4.29
C THR A 263 26.92 35.24 2.88
N VAL A 264 26.15 34.22 2.47
CA VAL A 264 24.91 34.39 1.69
C VAL A 264 23.84 33.44 2.24
N THR A 265 22.66 33.95 2.58
CA THR A 265 21.46 33.13 2.85
C THR A 265 20.70 32.84 1.55
N PRO A 266 20.17 31.62 1.40
CA PRO A 266 18.90 31.44 0.73
C PRO A 266 17.81 30.99 1.71
N ASP A 267 16.69 31.71 1.66
CA ASP A 267 15.39 31.25 2.09
C ASP A 267 15.00 29.95 1.34
N ILE A 268 14.54 28.93 2.08
CA ILE A 268 13.77 27.81 1.51
C ILE A 268 12.50 27.64 2.35
N ALA A 269 11.56 28.56 2.13
CA ALA A 269 10.15 28.37 2.45
C ALA A 269 9.61 27.04 1.88
N ALA A 270 8.55 26.54 2.50
CA ALA A 270 8.03 25.18 2.30
C ALA A 270 7.88 24.77 0.82
N GLN A 271 8.53 23.68 0.44
CA GLN A 271 8.20 22.93 -0.77
C GLN A 271 7.31 21.74 -0.38
N PRO A 272 6.20 21.47 -1.10
CA PRO A 272 5.33 20.33 -0.81
C PRO A 272 6.05 19.03 -1.19
N LEU A 273 6.15 18.09 -0.23
CA LEU A 273 6.67 16.75 -0.48
C LEU A 273 5.81 16.05 -1.53
N THR A 274 6.44 15.61 -2.63
CA THR A 274 5.74 14.85 -3.68
C THR A 274 5.93 13.34 -3.49
N PRO A 275 5.09 12.46 -4.08
CA PRO A 275 5.18 11.01 -3.84
C PRO A 275 6.44 10.29 -4.34
N PHE A 276 7.47 11.01 -4.80
CA PHE A 276 8.68 10.44 -5.41
C PHE A 276 9.86 10.27 -4.46
N ASP A 277 9.83 10.90 -3.27
CA ASP A 277 10.92 10.93 -2.30
C ASP A 277 11.04 9.62 -1.49
N LEU A 278 11.26 8.50 -2.19
CA LEU A 278 11.66 7.23 -1.58
C LEU A 278 13.17 7.26 -1.28
N PRO A 279 13.60 7.28 0.00
CA PRO A 279 15.00 7.49 0.36
C PRO A 279 15.90 6.39 -0.19
N GLY A 280 16.90 6.78 -0.99
CA GLY A 280 17.87 5.87 -1.63
C GLY A 280 17.77 5.78 -3.15
N ARG A 281 16.85 6.51 -3.79
CA ARG A 281 16.94 6.83 -5.23
C ARG A 281 18.01 7.91 -5.48
N LEU A 282 18.44 8.05 -6.72
CA LEU A 282 19.34 9.11 -7.18
C LEU A 282 18.55 10.22 -7.89
N PRO A 283 19.01 11.49 -7.84
CA PRO A 283 18.44 12.54 -8.66
C PRO A 283 18.62 12.23 -10.16
N VAL A 284 17.73 12.77 -10.99
CA VAL A 284 17.89 12.74 -12.45
C VAL A 284 19.12 13.59 -12.83
N PRO A 285 20.06 13.07 -13.64
CA PRO A 285 21.21 13.84 -14.12
C PRO A 285 20.81 15.14 -14.81
N ASP A 286 21.60 16.20 -14.62
CA ASP A 286 21.31 17.50 -15.21
C ASP A 286 21.39 17.48 -16.76
N LYS A 287 20.94 18.56 -17.39
CA LYS A 287 20.83 18.65 -18.86
C LYS A 287 22.19 18.54 -19.57
N ALA A 288 23.28 19.03 -18.99
CA ALA A 288 24.62 18.98 -19.55
C ALA A 288 25.26 17.59 -19.31
N ASP A 289 25.21 17.08 -18.09
CA ASP A 289 25.68 15.73 -17.73
C ASP A 289 24.97 14.65 -18.54
N LEU A 290 23.64 14.76 -18.69
CA LEU A 290 22.84 13.86 -19.50
C LEU A 290 23.14 13.98 -21.00
N ALA A 291 23.55 15.15 -21.49
CA ALA A 291 23.96 15.32 -22.88
C ALA A 291 25.33 14.68 -23.14
N ALA A 292 26.31 14.91 -22.25
CA ALA A 292 27.63 14.28 -22.31
C ALA A 292 27.54 12.75 -22.23
N ALA A 293 26.79 12.22 -21.26
CA ALA A 293 26.58 10.78 -21.12
C ALA A 293 25.86 10.16 -22.32
N LYS A 294 24.88 10.84 -22.93
CA LYS A 294 24.25 10.39 -24.19
C LYS A 294 25.20 10.43 -25.39
N ALA A 295 26.09 11.42 -25.47
CA ALA A 295 27.10 11.49 -26.53
C ALA A 295 28.08 10.31 -26.42
N LEU A 296 28.59 10.03 -25.21
CA LEU A 296 29.45 8.88 -24.95
C LEU A 296 28.74 7.54 -25.21
N VAL A 297 27.45 7.42 -24.86
CA VAL A 297 26.63 6.24 -25.21
C VAL A 297 26.34 6.13 -26.71
N LYS A 298 26.40 7.24 -27.47
CA LYS A 298 26.34 7.20 -28.94
C LYS A 298 27.66 6.70 -29.53
N GLU A 299 28.79 7.19 -29.03
CA GLU A 299 30.15 6.84 -29.45
C GLU A 299 30.48 5.36 -29.16
N LEU A 300 30.32 4.92 -27.91
CA LEU A 300 30.67 3.56 -27.46
C LEU A 300 29.87 2.43 -28.13
N TYR A 301 28.71 2.75 -28.72
CA TYR A 301 27.83 1.81 -29.42
C TYR A 301 27.58 2.22 -30.88
N GLN A 302 28.44 3.07 -31.45
CA GLN A 302 28.30 3.54 -32.83
C GLN A 302 28.22 2.40 -33.86
N PRO A 303 29.05 1.34 -33.82
CA PRO A 303 28.96 0.22 -34.76
C PRO A 303 27.60 -0.49 -34.70
N GLU A 304 27.03 -0.63 -33.50
CA GLU A 304 25.70 -1.21 -33.31
C GLU A 304 24.58 -0.33 -33.85
N TYR A 305 24.66 1.00 -33.69
CA TYR A 305 23.67 1.91 -34.28
C TYR A 305 23.73 1.92 -35.81
N GLU A 306 24.93 1.89 -36.39
CA GLU A 306 25.14 1.85 -37.85
C GLU A 306 24.64 0.52 -38.46
N GLN A 307 24.81 -0.60 -37.75
CA GLN A 307 24.28 -1.91 -38.16
C GLN A 307 22.77 -2.07 -37.89
N ALA A 308 22.13 -1.14 -37.17
CA ALA A 308 20.73 -1.24 -36.76
C ALA A 308 19.76 -0.62 -37.77
N GLU A 309 19.71 -1.15 -38.99
CA GLU A 309 18.79 -0.68 -40.03
C GLU A 309 17.33 -1.10 -39.74
N THR A 310 17.10 -2.39 -39.47
CA THR A 310 15.78 -2.98 -39.26
C THR A 310 15.24 -2.80 -37.84
N LEU A 311 13.93 -2.95 -37.66
CA LEU A 311 13.27 -2.89 -36.35
C LEU A 311 13.85 -3.93 -35.36
N GLU A 312 14.17 -5.15 -35.80
CA GLU A 312 14.69 -6.19 -34.92
C GLU A 312 16.15 -5.92 -34.51
N GLN A 313 16.98 -5.38 -35.41
CA GLN A 313 18.33 -4.95 -35.03
C GLN A 313 18.26 -3.80 -34.02
N LYS A 314 17.37 -2.82 -34.20
CA LYS A 314 17.12 -1.75 -33.21
C LYS A 314 16.66 -2.32 -31.86
N ALA A 315 15.78 -3.32 -31.86
CA ALA A 315 15.40 -4.05 -30.65
C ALA A 315 16.59 -4.73 -29.97
N ALA A 316 17.48 -5.37 -30.75
CA ALA A 316 18.69 -5.99 -30.24
C ALA A 316 19.67 -4.99 -29.60
N VAL A 317 19.88 -3.81 -30.21
CA VAL A 317 20.69 -2.74 -29.62
C VAL A 317 20.07 -2.22 -28.33
N ALA A 318 18.75 -1.98 -28.31
CA ALA A 318 18.05 -1.58 -27.09
C ALA A 318 18.19 -2.61 -25.95
N ARG A 319 18.12 -3.91 -26.27
CA ARG A 319 18.36 -5.00 -25.32
C ARG A 319 19.82 -5.05 -24.84
N LYS A 320 20.79 -4.79 -25.71
CA LYS A 320 22.22 -4.70 -25.35
C LYS A 320 22.46 -3.56 -24.35
N LEU A 321 21.93 -2.36 -24.64
CA LEU A 321 22.01 -1.19 -23.76
C LEU A 321 21.32 -1.43 -22.40
N LEU A 322 20.15 -2.09 -22.40
CA LEU A 322 19.43 -2.44 -21.17
C LEU A 322 20.24 -3.38 -20.27
N VAL A 323 21.00 -4.33 -20.84
CA VAL A 323 21.92 -5.19 -20.08
C VAL A 323 23.13 -4.39 -19.62
N ALA A 324 23.79 -3.64 -20.51
CA ALA A 324 25.01 -2.89 -20.21
C ALA A 324 24.82 -1.85 -19.09
N ALA A 325 23.67 -1.17 -19.03
CA ALA A 325 23.35 -0.20 -17.98
C ALA A 325 23.42 -0.79 -16.55
N GLN A 326 23.19 -2.11 -16.41
CA GLN A 326 23.20 -2.81 -15.13
C GLN A 326 24.61 -3.19 -14.64
N ASP A 327 25.67 -2.89 -15.40
CA ASP A 327 27.06 -3.08 -14.93
C ASP A 327 27.30 -2.22 -13.66
N PRO A 328 27.83 -2.80 -12.55
CA PRO A 328 28.16 -2.06 -11.34
C PRO A 328 29.20 -0.95 -11.53
N GLY A 329 30.07 -1.05 -12.54
CA GLY A 329 31.09 -0.06 -12.87
C GLY A 329 30.56 1.21 -13.52
N ASN A 330 29.29 1.23 -13.98
CA ASN A 330 28.67 2.44 -14.51
C ASN A 330 28.39 3.45 -13.40
N ASP A 331 28.69 4.71 -13.68
CA ASP A 331 28.24 5.86 -12.90
C ASP A 331 26.73 6.11 -13.06
N ALA A 332 26.20 7.11 -12.34
CA ALA A 332 24.79 7.48 -12.40
C ALA A 332 24.38 7.98 -13.79
N ASN A 333 25.21 8.84 -14.39
CA ASN A 333 24.92 9.57 -15.62
C ASN A 333 24.88 8.63 -16.84
N GLY A 334 25.89 7.78 -16.99
CA GLY A 334 25.97 6.74 -18.01
C GLY A 334 24.87 5.68 -17.86
N ARG A 335 24.57 5.23 -16.62
CA ARG A 335 23.46 4.29 -16.37
C ARG A 335 22.12 4.89 -16.77
N TYR A 336 21.83 6.14 -16.40
CA TYR A 336 20.60 6.83 -16.79
C TYR A 336 20.52 7.04 -18.31
N ALA A 337 21.62 7.47 -18.94
CA ALA A 337 21.69 7.68 -20.39
C ALA A 337 21.44 6.39 -21.17
N MET A 338 22.09 5.28 -20.81
CA MET A 338 21.88 3.97 -21.45
C MET A 338 20.44 3.49 -21.32
N LEU A 339 19.82 3.60 -20.14
CA LEU A 339 18.41 3.23 -19.94
C LEU A 339 17.46 4.14 -20.74
N GLY A 340 17.76 5.44 -20.82
CA GLY A 340 17.00 6.41 -21.62
C GLY A 340 17.04 6.11 -23.12
N VAL A 341 18.22 5.79 -23.67
CA VAL A 341 18.38 5.42 -25.08
C VAL A 341 17.78 4.04 -25.36
N ALA A 342 18.00 3.04 -24.49
CA ALA A 342 17.37 1.73 -24.58
C ALA A 342 15.85 1.83 -24.64
N ARG A 343 15.24 2.64 -23.77
CA ARG A 343 13.79 2.91 -23.77
C ARG A 343 13.32 3.48 -25.10
N ILE A 344 13.95 4.54 -25.60
CA ILE A 344 13.55 5.22 -26.84
C ILE A 344 13.71 4.29 -28.05
N MET A 345 14.81 3.55 -28.14
CA MET A 345 15.08 2.65 -29.26
C MET A 345 14.18 1.41 -29.23
N ALA A 346 13.90 0.84 -28.05
CA ALA A 346 12.90 -0.22 -27.89
C ALA A 346 11.48 0.26 -28.29
N VAL A 347 11.13 1.51 -27.95
CA VAL A 347 9.90 2.13 -28.44
C VAL A 347 9.87 2.19 -29.97
N GLN A 348 10.90 2.74 -30.61
CA GLN A 348 11.01 2.83 -32.08
C GLN A 348 11.02 1.47 -32.79
N ALA A 349 11.54 0.41 -32.14
CA ALA A 349 11.53 -0.95 -32.66
C ALA A 349 10.17 -1.66 -32.52
N GLY A 350 9.37 -1.25 -31.53
CA GLY A 350 8.17 -2.00 -31.10
C GLY A 350 8.45 -3.10 -30.06
N ASP A 351 9.64 -3.11 -29.44
CA ASP A 351 10.01 -4.02 -28.35
C ASP A 351 9.43 -3.48 -27.03
N ALA A 352 8.20 -3.87 -26.74
CA ALA A 352 7.46 -3.33 -25.61
C ALA A 352 8.00 -3.76 -24.24
N ASP A 353 8.60 -4.95 -24.15
CA ASP A 353 9.11 -5.49 -22.89
C ASP A 353 10.46 -4.89 -22.50
N THR A 354 11.33 -4.64 -23.48
CA THR A 354 12.61 -3.94 -23.25
C THR A 354 12.38 -2.48 -22.83
N ALA A 355 11.44 -1.78 -23.47
CA ALA A 355 11.10 -0.40 -23.10
C ALA A 355 10.49 -0.30 -21.69
N MET A 356 9.58 -1.21 -21.32
CA MET A 356 8.98 -1.23 -19.98
C MET A 356 10.01 -1.57 -18.91
N ARG A 357 10.87 -2.58 -19.14
CA ARG A 357 11.96 -2.94 -18.22
C ARG A 357 12.98 -1.81 -18.05
N ALA A 358 13.25 -1.02 -19.09
CA ALA A 358 14.10 0.17 -18.98
C ALA A 358 13.48 1.22 -18.03
N ILE A 359 12.15 1.41 -18.07
CA ILE A 359 11.43 2.32 -17.16
C ILE A 359 11.40 1.78 -15.73
N ASP A 360 11.13 0.49 -15.53
CA ASP A 360 11.10 -0.12 -14.18
C ASP A 360 12.50 -0.22 -13.53
N ILE A 361 13.59 -0.12 -14.31
CA ILE A 361 14.96 0.04 -13.78
C ILE A 361 15.25 1.52 -13.50
N LEU A 362 14.80 2.45 -14.34
CA LEU A 362 14.89 3.89 -14.05
C LEU A 362 14.16 4.22 -12.73
N ASP A 363 12.92 3.76 -12.54
CA ASP A 363 12.17 3.93 -11.29
C ASP A 363 12.92 3.37 -10.08
N ARG A 364 13.56 2.21 -10.20
CA ARG A 364 14.27 1.59 -9.06
C ARG A 364 15.46 2.42 -8.57
N HIS A 365 16.11 3.16 -9.46
CA HIS A 365 17.40 3.80 -9.18
C HIS A 365 17.37 5.32 -9.22
N PHE A 366 16.33 5.94 -9.79
CA PHE A 366 16.26 7.39 -10.02
C PHE A 366 14.90 7.98 -9.68
N GLU A 367 14.90 9.27 -9.34
CA GLU A 367 13.72 10.11 -9.05
C GLU A 367 12.93 10.43 -10.35
N VAL A 368 12.25 9.43 -10.91
CA VAL A 368 11.46 9.57 -12.15
C VAL A 368 9.98 9.22 -11.97
N ASP A 369 9.10 9.94 -12.67
CA ASP A 369 7.70 9.53 -12.84
C ASP A 369 7.60 8.35 -13.82
N ALA A 370 7.64 7.14 -13.26
CA ALA A 370 7.52 5.90 -14.00
C ALA A 370 6.20 5.80 -14.79
N LEU A 371 5.10 6.37 -14.30
CA LEU A 371 3.80 6.31 -14.96
C LEU A 371 3.74 7.24 -16.18
N VAL A 372 4.26 8.46 -16.07
CA VAL A 372 4.42 9.39 -17.21
C VAL A 372 5.33 8.79 -18.28
N LEU A 373 6.44 8.16 -17.88
CA LEU A 373 7.34 7.47 -18.81
C LEU A 373 6.67 6.28 -19.52
N LYS A 374 5.88 5.48 -18.80
CA LYS A 374 5.07 4.38 -19.37
C LYS A 374 3.99 4.93 -20.33
N GLN A 375 3.31 5.99 -19.94
CA GLN A 375 2.27 6.66 -20.74
C GLN A 375 2.83 7.19 -22.06
N ALA A 376 3.95 7.92 -22.03
CA ALA A 376 4.61 8.44 -23.22
C ALA A 376 5.05 7.32 -24.18
N ALA A 377 5.60 6.21 -23.67
CA ALA A 377 5.98 5.04 -24.47
C ALA A 377 4.77 4.38 -25.17
N LEU A 378 3.67 4.17 -24.44
CA LEU A 378 2.43 3.59 -24.99
C LEU A 378 1.80 4.50 -26.04
N GLN A 379 1.77 5.82 -25.80
CA GLN A 379 1.27 6.81 -26.77
C GLN A 379 2.14 6.85 -28.03
N ALA A 380 3.46 6.71 -27.91
CA ALA A 380 4.38 6.64 -29.05
C ALA A 380 4.10 5.39 -29.91
N TRP A 381 3.97 4.19 -29.31
CA TRP A 381 3.59 2.99 -30.07
C TRP A 381 2.23 3.13 -30.76
N ALA A 382 1.22 3.68 -30.08
CA ALA A 382 -0.12 3.79 -30.66
C ALA A 382 -0.17 4.64 -31.94
N LYS A 383 0.75 5.60 -32.07
CA LYS A 383 0.96 6.43 -33.28
C LYS A 383 1.67 5.70 -34.42
N MET A 384 2.43 4.63 -34.16
CA MET A 384 3.20 3.93 -35.19
C MET A 384 2.32 3.19 -36.22
N PRO A 385 2.79 3.05 -37.48
CA PRO A 385 2.24 2.10 -38.43
C PRO A 385 2.34 0.67 -37.90
N MET A 386 1.23 -0.08 -37.91
CA MET A 386 1.18 -1.48 -37.49
C MET A 386 -0.09 -2.16 -38.00
N ALA A 387 0.02 -3.46 -38.24
CA ALA A 387 -1.12 -4.34 -38.57
C ALA A 387 -2.14 -4.43 -37.42
N LYS A 388 -3.36 -4.89 -37.71
CA LYS A 388 -4.47 -4.94 -36.74
C LYS A 388 -4.17 -5.84 -35.55
N GLU A 389 -3.43 -6.91 -35.78
CA GLU A 389 -3.06 -7.95 -34.83
C GLU A 389 -2.09 -7.38 -33.79
N ARG A 390 -0.99 -6.75 -34.25
CA ARG A 390 -0.06 -6.01 -33.37
C ARG A 390 -0.77 -4.87 -32.63
N ARG A 391 -1.75 -4.22 -33.26
CA ARG A 391 -2.58 -3.17 -32.62
C ARG A 391 -3.52 -3.75 -31.55
N ALA A 392 -4.05 -4.96 -31.73
CA ALA A 392 -4.84 -5.67 -30.74
C ALA A 392 -4.01 -6.03 -29.50
N GLU A 393 -2.77 -6.51 -29.68
CA GLU A 393 -1.88 -6.79 -28.55
C GLU A 393 -1.46 -5.52 -27.79
N LEU A 394 -1.21 -4.41 -28.50
CA LEU A 394 -1.00 -3.11 -27.83
C LEU A 394 -2.23 -2.68 -27.01
N ALA A 395 -3.45 -2.88 -27.55
CA ALA A 395 -4.68 -2.56 -26.83
C ALA A 395 -4.88 -3.40 -25.55
N LYS A 396 -4.34 -4.63 -25.49
CA LYS A 396 -4.33 -5.46 -24.26
C LYS A 396 -3.24 -5.07 -23.26
N ARG A 397 -2.13 -4.48 -23.72
CA ARG A 397 -0.99 -4.07 -22.87
C ARG A 397 -1.22 -2.78 -22.08
N ILE A 398 -2.10 -1.90 -22.55
CA ILE A 398 -2.36 -0.60 -21.90
C ILE A 398 -3.17 -0.71 -20.57
N PRO A 399 -4.27 -1.50 -20.48
CA PRO A 399 -5.13 -1.50 -19.29
C PRO A 399 -4.45 -1.89 -17.96
N PRO A 400 -3.52 -2.86 -17.90
CA PRO A 400 -2.78 -3.14 -16.65
C PRO A 400 -1.98 -1.95 -16.11
N ILE A 401 -1.52 -1.06 -16.99
CA ILE A 401 -0.76 0.15 -16.63
C ILE A 401 -1.72 1.30 -16.25
N ALA A 402 -2.91 1.35 -16.87
CA ALA A 402 -3.98 2.23 -16.38
C ALA A 402 -4.42 1.85 -14.95
N GLU A 403 -4.53 0.56 -14.65
CA GLU A 403 -4.86 0.07 -13.30
C GLU A 403 -3.68 0.26 -12.32
N GLU A 404 -2.42 0.27 -12.79
CA GLU A 404 -1.26 0.71 -12.00
C GLU A 404 -1.35 2.21 -11.64
N ALA A 405 -1.88 3.05 -12.53
CA ALA A 405 -2.13 4.46 -12.26
C ALA A 405 -3.31 4.68 -11.28
N VAL A 406 -4.40 3.91 -11.40
CA VAL A 406 -5.51 3.87 -10.42
C VAL A 406 -5.02 3.48 -9.03
N GLN A 407 -4.09 2.52 -8.93
CA GLN A 407 -3.48 2.11 -7.66
C GLN A 407 -2.60 3.20 -7.01
N GLN A 408 -2.05 4.12 -7.81
CA GLN A 408 -1.25 5.28 -7.36
C GLN A 408 -2.07 6.59 -7.27
N GLU A 409 -3.39 6.51 -7.37
CA GLU A 409 -4.32 7.66 -7.35
C GLU A 409 -4.06 8.69 -8.48
N ARG A 410 -3.30 8.28 -9.52
CA ARG A 410 -3.02 9.02 -10.75
C ARG A 410 -4.13 8.83 -11.78
N TYR A 411 -5.32 9.32 -11.42
CA TYR A 411 -6.52 9.21 -12.26
C TYR A 411 -6.39 9.96 -13.60
N ASP A 412 -5.56 11.00 -13.64
CA ASP A 412 -5.13 11.72 -14.85
C ASP A 412 -4.50 10.79 -15.90
N ILE A 413 -3.52 9.99 -15.47
CA ILE A 413 -2.85 9.00 -16.32
C ILE A 413 -3.79 7.84 -16.62
N ALA A 414 -4.56 7.37 -15.62
CA ALA A 414 -5.49 6.25 -15.80
C ALA A 414 -6.54 6.51 -16.90
N SER A 415 -7.21 7.67 -16.87
CA SER A 415 -8.18 8.05 -17.91
C SER A 415 -7.52 8.21 -19.28
N SER A 416 -6.35 8.86 -19.35
CA SER A 416 -5.58 8.99 -20.60
C SER A 416 -5.21 7.63 -21.21
N LEU A 417 -4.80 6.66 -20.37
CA LEU A 417 -4.46 5.31 -20.80
C LEU A 417 -5.71 4.49 -21.18
N LEU A 418 -6.83 4.59 -20.46
CA LEU A 418 -8.07 3.91 -20.83
C LEU A 418 -8.65 4.46 -22.15
N GLN A 419 -8.55 5.77 -22.39
CA GLN A 419 -8.87 6.38 -23.67
C GLN A 419 -7.96 5.85 -24.80
N LEU A 420 -6.65 5.76 -24.55
CA LEU A 420 -5.69 5.19 -25.50
C LEU A 420 -5.98 3.71 -25.81
N ALA A 421 -6.28 2.91 -24.79
CA ALA A 421 -6.66 1.50 -24.93
C ALA A 421 -7.94 1.34 -25.76
N ARG A 422 -8.99 2.10 -25.41
CA ARG A 422 -10.27 2.14 -26.12
C ARG A 422 -10.09 2.44 -27.61
N ASP A 423 -9.36 3.50 -27.94
CA ASP A 423 -9.23 3.97 -29.32
C ASP A 423 -8.21 3.13 -30.13
N THR A 424 -7.23 2.51 -29.46
CA THR A 424 -6.37 1.47 -30.06
C THR A 424 -7.16 0.20 -30.36
N ALA A 425 -8.01 -0.25 -29.44
CA ALA A 425 -8.92 -1.40 -29.63
C ALA A 425 -9.90 -1.18 -30.79
N ARG A 426 -10.52 0.01 -30.86
CA ARG A 426 -11.39 0.40 -32.00
C ARG A 426 -10.66 0.28 -33.33
N ARG A 427 -9.43 0.81 -33.43
CA ARG A 427 -8.60 0.74 -34.64
C ARG A 427 -8.09 -0.68 -34.97
N ALA A 428 -7.96 -1.55 -33.97
CA ALA A 428 -7.65 -2.97 -34.16
C ALA A 428 -8.88 -3.80 -34.61
N GLY A 429 -10.10 -3.33 -34.30
CA GLY A 429 -11.35 -4.06 -34.53
C GLY A 429 -11.82 -4.89 -33.34
N THR A 430 -11.16 -4.79 -32.17
CA THR A 430 -11.52 -5.52 -30.94
C THR A 430 -12.70 -4.87 -30.21
N VAL A 431 -13.88 -4.87 -30.85
CA VAL A 431 -15.10 -4.19 -30.38
C VAL A 431 -15.50 -4.52 -28.92
N PRO A 432 -15.36 -5.76 -28.39
CA PRO A 432 -15.67 -6.04 -26.99
C PRO A 432 -14.76 -5.25 -26.02
N LEU A 433 -13.44 -5.32 -26.21
CA LEU A 433 -12.45 -4.58 -25.42
C LEU A 433 -12.64 -3.06 -25.56
N ALA A 434 -12.98 -2.58 -26.76
CA ALA A 434 -13.30 -1.18 -26.98
C ALA A 434 -14.55 -0.70 -26.22
N LYS A 435 -15.54 -1.57 -25.96
CA LYS A 435 -16.71 -1.25 -25.12
C LYS A 435 -16.34 -1.32 -23.64
N GLU A 436 -15.60 -2.33 -23.22
CA GLU A 436 -15.11 -2.51 -21.85
C GLU A 436 -14.29 -1.30 -21.38
N MET A 437 -13.30 -0.88 -22.19
CA MET A 437 -12.48 0.30 -21.89
C MET A 437 -13.27 1.61 -21.92
N ALA A 438 -14.36 1.70 -22.69
CA ALA A 438 -15.24 2.86 -22.65
C ALA A 438 -16.09 2.93 -21.36
N THR A 439 -16.54 1.79 -20.84
CA THR A 439 -17.18 1.70 -19.52
C THR A 439 -16.20 2.04 -18.41
N ARG A 440 -15.02 1.41 -18.40
CA ARG A 440 -13.99 1.63 -17.38
C ARG A 440 -13.48 3.07 -17.37
N LEU A 441 -13.31 3.71 -18.54
CA LEU A 441 -13.00 5.14 -18.64
C LEU A 441 -14.04 6.00 -17.92
N LYS A 442 -15.34 5.76 -18.15
CA LYS A 442 -16.41 6.52 -17.48
C LYS A 442 -16.43 6.33 -15.96
N GLU A 443 -16.08 5.14 -15.47
CA GLU A 443 -15.91 4.90 -14.02
C GLU A 443 -14.75 5.74 -13.46
N ILE A 444 -13.58 5.71 -14.11
CA ILE A 444 -12.39 6.42 -13.65
C ILE A 444 -12.54 7.94 -13.78
N ASP A 445 -13.15 8.46 -14.84
CA ASP A 445 -13.48 9.89 -14.99
C ASP A 445 -14.39 10.37 -13.84
N GLY A 446 -15.37 9.56 -13.44
CA GLY A 446 -16.25 9.85 -12.30
C GLY A 446 -15.51 9.87 -10.96
N ILE A 447 -14.47 9.05 -10.79
CA ILE A 447 -13.58 9.07 -9.61
C ILE A 447 -12.63 10.28 -9.67
N ALA A 448 -12.07 10.59 -10.84
CA ALA A 448 -11.17 11.73 -11.06
C ALA A 448 -11.84 13.07 -10.69
N ILE A 449 -13.11 13.25 -11.06
CA ILE A 449 -13.90 14.44 -10.72
C ILE A 449 -14.06 14.59 -9.18
N LYS A 450 -14.28 13.49 -8.45
CA LYS A 450 -14.28 13.52 -6.97
C LYS A 450 -12.88 13.83 -6.42
N PHE A 451 -11.86 13.15 -6.93
CA PHE A 451 -10.49 13.27 -6.43
C PHE A 451 -9.87 14.65 -6.68
N ALA A 452 -10.27 15.38 -7.72
CA ALA A 452 -9.80 16.75 -7.97
C ALA A 452 -10.14 17.74 -6.82
N GLY A 453 -11.20 17.48 -6.04
CA GLY A 453 -11.46 18.22 -4.80
C GLY A 453 -10.55 17.79 -3.64
N VAL A 454 -10.23 16.50 -3.55
CA VAL A 454 -9.32 15.91 -2.56
C VAL A 454 -7.89 16.37 -2.79
N GLN A 455 -7.43 16.45 -4.04
CA GLN A 455 -6.08 16.93 -4.37
C GLN A 455 -5.89 18.39 -3.94
N LYS A 456 -6.87 19.27 -4.20
CA LYS A 456 -6.83 20.66 -3.72
C LYS A 456 -6.82 20.76 -2.19
N ALA A 457 -7.53 19.88 -1.50
CA ALA A 457 -7.47 19.80 -0.05
C ALA A 457 -6.11 19.26 0.46
N LEU A 458 -5.47 18.32 -0.25
CA LEU A 458 -4.10 17.90 0.04
C LEU A 458 -3.07 19.03 -0.20
N GLU A 459 -3.26 19.82 -1.25
CA GLU A 459 -2.45 21.02 -1.54
C GLU A 459 -2.59 22.07 -0.42
N VAL A 460 -3.80 22.26 0.12
CA VAL A 460 -4.02 23.09 1.33
C VAL A 460 -3.34 22.49 2.56
N LEU A 461 -3.50 21.19 2.84
CA LEU A 461 -2.89 20.52 4.01
C LEU A 461 -1.36 20.49 3.97
N ALA A 462 -0.76 20.61 2.79
CA ALA A 462 0.70 20.75 2.63
C ALA A 462 1.22 22.14 3.05
N VAL A 463 0.35 23.15 3.10
CA VAL A 463 0.66 24.52 3.57
C VAL A 463 0.17 24.73 5.01
N ASP A 464 -1.07 24.33 5.30
CA ASP A 464 -1.67 24.34 6.63
C ASP A 464 -2.32 22.99 6.96
N SER A 465 -1.57 22.12 7.63
CA SER A 465 -2.03 20.81 8.09
C SER A 465 -3.14 20.84 9.16
N SER A 466 -3.55 22.03 9.61
CA SER A 466 -4.61 22.26 10.60
C SER A 466 -5.94 22.74 10.01
N ASP A 467 -6.01 23.06 8.71
CA ASP A 467 -7.26 23.51 8.07
C ASP A 467 -8.37 22.45 8.22
N GLU A 468 -9.47 22.84 8.89
CA GLU A 468 -10.55 21.93 9.26
C GLU A 468 -11.33 21.38 8.05
N GLU A 469 -11.52 22.17 7.00
CA GLU A 469 -12.30 21.74 5.83
C GLU A 469 -11.48 20.86 4.90
N ALA A 470 -10.18 21.15 4.76
CA ALA A 470 -9.26 20.29 4.04
C ALA A 470 -9.09 18.93 4.76
N ASN A 471 -8.94 18.95 6.10
CA ASN A 471 -8.97 17.74 6.93
C ASN A 471 -10.30 16.97 6.80
N ASN A 472 -11.45 17.66 6.73
CA ASN A 472 -12.76 17.05 6.46
C ASN A 472 -12.82 16.38 5.08
N VAL A 473 -12.44 17.08 4.01
CA VAL A 473 -12.51 16.57 2.63
C VAL A 473 -11.63 15.34 2.44
N VAL A 474 -10.36 15.41 2.85
CA VAL A 474 -9.42 14.30 2.68
C VAL A 474 -9.74 13.14 3.63
N GLY A 475 -10.12 13.44 4.88
CA GLY A 475 -10.56 12.45 5.86
C GLY A 475 -11.80 11.68 5.42
N ARG A 476 -12.83 12.39 4.92
CA ARG A 476 -14.05 11.75 4.37
C ARG A 476 -13.72 10.91 3.14
N TYR A 477 -12.85 11.36 2.23
CA TYR A 477 -12.45 10.55 1.08
C TYR A 477 -11.79 9.23 1.50
N TYR A 478 -10.77 9.27 2.37
CA TYR A 478 -10.07 8.06 2.78
C TYR A 478 -10.96 7.10 3.59
N CYS A 479 -11.72 7.59 4.59
CA CYS A 479 -12.62 6.72 5.36
C CYS A 479 -13.84 6.23 4.56
N LEU A 480 -14.57 7.14 3.90
CA LEU A 480 -15.96 6.92 3.47
C LEU A 480 -16.13 6.61 1.98
N GLU A 481 -15.10 6.86 1.15
CA GLU A 481 -15.07 6.43 -0.26
C GLU A 481 -14.04 5.30 -0.48
N ARG A 482 -12.82 5.42 0.09
CA ARG A 482 -11.72 4.45 -0.09
C ARG A 482 -11.68 3.31 0.92
N GLY A 483 -12.25 3.50 2.13
CA GLY A 483 -12.13 2.54 3.23
C GLY A 483 -10.73 2.45 3.87
N ASP A 484 -9.84 3.42 3.62
CA ASP A 484 -8.56 3.56 4.33
C ASP A 484 -8.77 4.35 5.63
N TRP A 485 -9.29 3.64 6.62
CA TRP A 485 -9.51 4.17 7.97
C TRP A 485 -8.22 4.62 8.66
N ASN A 486 -7.05 4.09 8.30
CA ASN A 486 -5.78 4.48 8.91
C ASN A 486 -5.34 5.88 8.44
N ARG A 487 -5.54 6.20 7.15
CA ARG A 487 -5.29 7.55 6.62
C ARG A 487 -6.41 8.53 6.98
N GLY A 488 -7.67 8.09 6.94
CA GLY A 488 -8.82 8.98 7.09
C GLY A 488 -9.10 9.41 8.54
N LEU A 489 -8.94 8.53 9.53
CA LEU A 489 -9.30 8.85 10.92
C LEU A 489 -8.47 10.02 11.52
N PRO A 490 -7.13 10.10 11.35
CA PRO A 490 -6.34 11.21 11.90
C PRO A 490 -6.65 12.59 11.29
N LEU A 491 -7.32 12.62 10.14
CA LEU A 491 -7.80 13.81 9.43
C LEU A 491 -9.25 14.13 9.85
N LEU A 492 -10.12 13.12 9.94
CA LEU A 492 -11.47 13.30 10.49
C LEU A 492 -11.45 13.83 11.93
N ALA A 493 -10.48 13.40 12.74
CA ALA A 493 -10.21 13.92 14.09
C ALA A 493 -9.76 15.40 14.12
N ARG A 494 -9.57 16.05 12.96
CA ARG A 494 -9.27 17.48 12.79
C ARG A 494 -10.25 18.19 11.87
N SER A 495 -11.40 17.57 11.55
CA SER A 495 -12.31 18.04 10.50
C SER A 495 -13.19 19.25 10.86
N GLY A 496 -13.15 19.71 12.12
CA GLY A 496 -14.11 20.67 12.67
C GLY A 496 -15.55 20.15 12.76
N LYS A 497 -15.86 19.00 12.15
CA LYS A 497 -17.22 18.44 12.05
C LYS A 497 -17.53 17.66 13.32
N ALA A 498 -17.79 18.37 14.41
CA ALA A 498 -17.95 17.90 15.79
C ALA A 498 -18.35 16.41 15.99
N ARG A 499 -19.40 15.92 15.31
CA ARG A 499 -19.82 14.50 15.39
C ARG A 499 -18.83 13.52 14.75
N LEU A 500 -18.37 13.77 13.52
CA LEU A 500 -17.38 12.93 12.84
C LEU A 500 -16.01 13.03 13.51
N GLN A 501 -15.64 14.22 13.97
CA GLN A 501 -14.43 14.44 14.74
C GLN A 501 -14.42 13.63 16.05
N ALA A 502 -15.43 13.80 16.91
CA ALA A 502 -15.51 13.05 18.17
C ALA A 502 -15.59 11.52 17.96
N PHE A 503 -16.19 11.07 16.85
CA PHE A 503 -16.23 9.64 16.50
C PHE A 503 -14.85 9.14 16.06
N ALA A 504 -14.09 9.94 15.29
CA ALA A 504 -12.73 9.60 14.86
C ALA A 504 -11.72 9.65 16.02
N GLU A 505 -11.78 10.67 16.87
CA GLU A 505 -10.97 10.80 18.09
C GLU A 505 -11.15 9.57 19.01
N ARG A 506 -12.42 9.17 19.25
CA ARG A 506 -12.75 8.03 20.10
C ARG A 506 -12.36 6.67 19.49
N ASP A 507 -12.41 6.55 18.17
CA ASP A 507 -11.92 5.37 17.47
C ASP A 507 -10.38 5.26 17.57
N LEU A 508 -9.68 6.38 17.37
CA LEU A 508 -8.22 6.49 17.48
C LEU A 508 -7.68 6.26 18.90
N SER A 509 -8.41 6.65 19.94
CA SER A 509 -8.06 6.32 21.32
C SER A 509 -8.11 4.82 21.62
N GLY A 510 -8.75 4.03 20.75
CA GLY A 510 -8.99 2.61 20.95
C GLY A 510 -10.04 2.33 22.03
N ALA A 511 -10.15 1.06 22.40
CA ALA A 511 -11.12 0.58 23.38
C ALA A 511 -10.65 -0.73 24.03
N ASN A 512 -10.91 -0.90 25.32
CA ASN A 512 -10.65 -2.13 26.06
C ASN A 512 -11.50 -3.30 25.53
N PRO A 513 -11.02 -4.56 25.64
CA PRO A 513 -11.75 -5.74 25.18
C PRO A 513 -13.20 -5.83 25.64
N GLY A 514 -14.10 -6.15 24.70
CA GLY A 514 -15.52 -6.40 25.00
C GLY A 514 -16.39 -5.16 24.91
N ALA A 515 -16.85 -4.62 26.04
CA ALA A 515 -17.97 -3.67 26.10
C ALA A 515 -17.67 -2.30 25.45
N GLU A 516 -16.43 -1.79 25.56
CA GLU A 516 -16.06 -0.52 24.92
C GLU A 516 -15.96 -0.68 23.39
N GLN A 517 -15.40 -1.80 22.93
CA GLN A 517 -15.31 -2.16 21.50
C GLN A 517 -16.70 -2.39 20.88
N LEU A 518 -17.63 -2.99 21.63
CA LEU A 518 -19.04 -3.07 21.26
C LEU A 518 -19.64 -1.67 21.05
N GLY A 519 -19.31 -0.73 21.94
CA GLY A 519 -19.72 0.67 21.85
C GLY A 519 -19.15 1.42 20.63
N LEU A 520 -17.92 1.12 20.21
CA LEU A 520 -17.36 1.64 18.94
C LEU A 520 -18.05 1.03 17.72
N GLY A 521 -18.38 -0.26 17.76
CA GLY A 521 -19.18 -0.90 16.71
C GLY A 521 -20.57 -0.27 16.57
N ASP A 522 -21.27 -0.09 17.69
CA ASP A 522 -22.58 0.56 17.75
C ASP A 522 -22.53 2.03 17.28
N MET A 523 -21.49 2.78 17.66
CA MET A 523 -21.28 4.17 17.25
C MET A 523 -21.20 4.33 15.72
N TRP A 524 -20.37 3.51 15.06
CA TRP A 524 -20.26 3.55 13.58
C TRP A 524 -21.49 2.98 12.89
N TRP A 525 -22.14 1.96 13.48
CA TRP A 525 -23.42 1.43 12.99
C TRP A 525 -24.50 2.51 12.99
N GLU A 526 -24.67 3.24 14.09
CA GLU A 526 -25.71 4.27 14.23
C GLU A 526 -25.49 5.48 13.32
N LEU A 527 -24.25 5.77 12.92
CA LEU A 527 -23.95 6.75 11.88
C LEU A 527 -24.32 6.22 10.48
N ALA A 528 -24.05 4.94 10.18
CA ALA A 528 -24.41 4.33 8.90
C ALA A 528 -25.91 4.38 8.61
N GLN A 529 -26.76 4.32 9.64
CA GLN A 529 -28.21 4.44 9.51
C GLN A 529 -28.71 5.85 9.13
N GLN A 530 -27.81 6.84 9.00
CA GLN A 530 -28.13 8.26 8.83
C GLN A 530 -27.40 8.91 7.63
N GLU A 531 -26.67 8.14 6.84
CA GLU A 531 -25.85 8.58 5.70
C GLU A 531 -26.28 7.88 4.39
N GLU A 532 -25.92 8.46 3.25
CA GLU A 532 -26.27 7.93 1.93
C GLU A 532 -25.71 6.50 1.70
N PRO A 533 -26.38 5.61 0.92
CA PRO A 533 -26.04 4.19 0.84
C PRO A 533 -24.58 3.86 0.50
N GLY A 534 -23.89 4.70 -0.29
CA GLY A 534 -22.46 4.51 -0.58
C GLY A 534 -21.56 4.75 0.64
N VAL A 535 -21.86 5.79 1.44
CA VAL A 535 -21.13 6.13 2.67
C VAL A 535 -21.49 5.15 3.80
N ALA A 536 -22.77 4.78 3.90
CA ALA A 536 -23.27 3.80 4.86
C ALA A 536 -22.52 2.46 4.81
N VAL A 537 -22.13 1.99 3.61
CA VAL A 537 -21.34 0.76 3.46
C VAL A 537 -19.99 0.85 4.17
N GLN A 538 -19.21 1.93 4.00
CA GLN A 538 -17.91 2.04 4.67
C GLN A 538 -18.06 2.22 6.19
N LEU A 539 -19.10 2.93 6.64
CA LEU A 539 -19.43 3.03 8.07
C LEU A 539 -19.77 1.64 8.67
N LEU A 540 -20.47 0.79 7.92
CA LEU A 540 -20.74 -0.60 8.32
C LEU A 540 -19.48 -1.50 8.26
N VAL A 541 -18.52 -1.24 7.36
CA VAL A 541 -17.18 -1.87 7.39
C VAL A 541 -16.47 -1.55 8.71
N ARG A 542 -16.49 -0.29 9.18
CA ARG A 542 -15.86 0.09 10.45
C ARG A 542 -16.62 -0.46 11.66
N ALA A 543 -17.95 -0.47 11.63
CA ALA A 543 -18.77 -1.12 12.66
C ALA A 543 -18.44 -2.63 12.76
N HIS A 544 -18.40 -3.33 11.62
CA HIS A 544 -18.07 -4.75 11.53
C HIS A 544 -16.68 -5.07 12.11
N HIS A 545 -15.65 -4.25 11.82
CA HIS A 545 -14.32 -4.39 12.39
C HIS A 545 -14.35 -4.39 13.93
N TRP A 546 -15.05 -3.42 14.54
CA TRP A 546 -15.14 -3.34 16.00
C TRP A 546 -15.97 -4.48 16.60
N TYR A 547 -17.10 -4.86 15.99
CA TYR A 547 -17.87 -6.02 16.43
C TYR A 547 -17.08 -7.35 16.33
N ALA A 548 -16.25 -7.53 15.31
CA ALA A 548 -15.42 -8.72 15.15
C ALA A 548 -14.31 -8.84 16.22
N ILE A 549 -13.79 -7.71 16.72
CA ILE A 549 -12.81 -7.68 17.82
C ILE A 549 -13.52 -7.81 19.18
N ALA A 550 -14.74 -7.27 19.33
CA ALA A 550 -15.52 -7.35 20.55
C ALA A 550 -16.10 -8.75 20.83
N ALA A 551 -16.69 -9.42 19.83
CA ALA A 551 -17.48 -10.64 20.00
C ALA A 551 -16.78 -11.80 20.76
N PRO A 552 -15.47 -12.07 20.59
CA PRO A 552 -14.76 -13.09 21.38
C PRO A 552 -14.65 -12.76 22.88
N ASN A 553 -14.75 -11.47 23.25
CA ASN A 553 -14.56 -10.94 24.59
C ASN A 553 -15.90 -10.58 25.29
N LEU A 554 -17.03 -10.88 24.66
CA LEU A 554 -18.37 -10.62 25.18
C LEU A 554 -19.05 -11.91 25.67
N SER A 555 -20.08 -11.75 26.50
CA SER A 555 -20.94 -12.84 26.96
C SER A 555 -22.41 -12.42 26.98
N GLY A 556 -23.32 -13.41 27.15
CA GLY A 556 -24.76 -13.18 27.24
C GLY A 556 -25.36 -12.37 26.07
N LEU A 557 -26.37 -11.56 26.38
CA LEU A 557 -27.10 -10.76 25.38
C LEU A 557 -26.22 -9.76 24.64
N ALA A 558 -25.14 -9.26 25.26
CA ALA A 558 -24.19 -8.35 24.61
C ALA A 558 -23.45 -9.06 23.46
N LYS A 559 -23.03 -10.32 23.66
CA LYS A 559 -22.48 -11.16 22.60
C LYS A 559 -23.50 -11.43 21.50
N THR A 560 -24.73 -11.81 21.86
CA THR A 560 -25.81 -12.05 20.88
C THR A 560 -26.14 -10.81 20.03
N LYS A 561 -26.14 -9.61 20.63
CA LYS A 561 -26.26 -8.34 19.88
C LYS A 561 -25.09 -8.17 18.90
N CYS A 562 -23.87 -8.36 19.38
CA CYS A 562 -22.64 -8.20 18.60
C CYS A 562 -22.60 -9.15 17.38
N GLU A 563 -22.91 -10.43 17.58
CA GLU A 563 -22.94 -11.46 16.53
C GLU A 563 -24.06 -11.17 15.51
N LYS A 564 -25.24 -10.73 15.96
CA LYS A 564 -26.33 -10.31 15.06
C LYS A 564 -25.92 -9.10 14.21
N ARG A 565 -25.31 -8.06 14.81
CA ARG A 565 -24.83 -6.88 14.09
C ARG A 565 -23.71 -7.18 13.10
N LEU A 566 -22.79 -8.09 13.45
CA LEU A 566 -21.74 -8.57 12.55
C LEU A 566 -22.35 -9.27 11.31
N ALA A 567 -23.36 -10.11 11.50
CA ALA A 567 -24.10 -10.75 10.40
C ALA A 567 -24.88 -9.73 9.55
N GLU A 568 -25.60 -8.78 10.17
CA GLU A 568 -26.33 -7.73 9.45
C GLU A 568 -25.39 -6.82 8.64
N ALA A 569 -24.23 -6.44 9.19
CA ALA A 569 -23.20 -5.69 8.46
C ALA A 569 -22.65 -6.51 7.27
N THR A 570 -22.36 -7.79 7.47
CA THR A 570 -21.88 -8.69 6.42
C THR A 570 -22.84 -8.75 5.22
N VAL A 571 -24.15 -8.77 5.48
CA VAL A 571 -25.16 -8.73 4.41
C VAL A 571 -25.22 -7.35 3.74
N ALA A 572 -25.20 -6.27 4.51
CA ALA A 572 -25.28 -4.91 3.98
C ALA A 572 -24.08 -4.53 3.09
N MET A 573 -22.86 -4.93 3.47
CA MET A 573 -21.64 -4.74 2.67
C MET A 573 -21.71 -5.45 1.30
N GLY A 574 -22.54 -6.49 1.14
CA GLY A 574 -22.77 -7.19 -0.13
C GLY A 574 -23.92 -6.64 -0.98
N GLY A 575 -24.58 -5.53 -0.59
CA GLY A 575 -25.84 -5.08 -1.18
C GLY A 575 -25.76 -4.22 -2.44
N VAL A 576 -24.60 -3.64 -2.76
CA VAL A 576 -24.48 -2.62 -3.82
C VAL A 576 -24.32 -3.25 -5.21
N LYS A 577 -25.28 -3.01 -6.11
CA LYS A 577 -25.20 -3.40 -7.52
C LYS A 577 -24.30 -2.45 -8.32
N GLY A 578 -22.99 -2.66 -8.29
CA GLY A 578 -22.01 -1.88 -9.05
C GLY A 578 -20.66 -2.58 -9.16
N GLY A 579 -20.53 -3.54 -10.08
CA GLY A 579 -19.38 -4.43 -10.18
C GLY A 579 -19.63 -5.80 -9.54
N ARG A 580 -18.99 -6.85 -10.05
CA ARG A 580 -19.17 -8.23 -9.56
C ARG A 580 -18.42 -8.44 -8.23
N THR A 581 -19.13 -8.32 -7.11
CA THR A 581 -18.78 -9.03 -5.87
C THR A 581 -19.70 -10.25 -5.74
N THR A 582 -19.13 -11.44 -5.74
CA THR A 582 -19.89 -12.69 -5.52
C THR A 582 -20.40 -12.75 -4.08
N SER A 583 -21.60 -13.31 -3.91
CA SER A 583 -22.20 -13.56 -2.60
C SER A 583 -21.28 -14.41 -1.72
N ASN A 584 -21.02 -14.01 -0.48
CA ASN A 584 -20.32 -14.84 0.51
C ASN A 584 -21.23 -15.95 1.07
N ALA A 585 -21.84 -16.72 0.16
CA ALA A 585 -22.71 -17.86 0.40
C ALA A 585 -21.94 -19.15 0.09
N ASN A 586 -20.83 -19.37 0.81
CA ASN A 586 -19.99 -20.57 0.75
C ASN A 586 -19.59 -21.02 -0.68
N SER A 587 -19.35 -20.06 -1.58
CA SER A 587 -18.93 -20.34 -2.95
C SER A 587 -17.42 -20.57 -2.99
N GLY A 588 -17.01 -21.82 -2.78
CA GLY A 588 -15.60 -22.19 -2.73
C GLY A 588 -14.83 -21.82 -4.00
N THR A 589 -13.98 -20.80 -3.89
CA THR A 589 -12.77 -20.59 -4.71
C THR A 589 -11.54 -20.93 -3.83
N GLY A 590 -10.41 -21.20 -4.46
CA GLY A 590 -9.24 -21.84 -3.84
C GLY A 590 -8.99 -23.25 -4.40
N LEU A 591 -7.81 -23.78 -4.10
CA LEU A 591 -7.38 -25.13 -4.47
C LEU A 591 -7.48 -26.09 -3.28
N GLU A 592 -8.00 -27.29 -3.52
CA GLU A 592 -8.01 -28.44 -2.61
C GLU A 592 -6.74 -29.27 -2.79
N PHE A 593 -6.09 -29.58 -1.67
CA PHE A 593 -4.87 -30.38 -1.58
C PHE A 593 -5.21 -31.64 -0.78
N ASP A 594 -4.98 -32.82 -1.37
CA ASP A 594 -5.38 -34.11 -0.81
C ASP A 594 -4.31 -34.78 0.07
N GLY A 595 -3.16 -34.13 0.28
CA GLY A 595 -1.98 -34.73 0.89
C GLY A 595 -1.01 -35.38 -0.11
N THR A 596 -1.20 -35.17 -1.42
CA THR A 596 -0.21 -35.48 -2.47
C THR A 596 0.07 -34.32 -3.43
N ALA A 597 -0.88 -33.41 -3.61
CA ALA A 597 -0.76 -32.24 -4.49
C ALA A 597 0.20 -31.12 -4.02
N TRP A 598 0.68 -30.28 -4.96
CA TRP A 598 1.45 -29.05 -4.69
C TRP A 598 1.30 -28.01 -5.82
N ILE A 599 1.85 -26.80 -5.62
CA ILE A 599 2.08 -25.81 -6.69
C ILE A 599 3.59 -25.50 -6.76
N GLU A 600 4.15 -25.53 -7.96
CA GLU A 600 5.54 -25.16 -8.25
C GLU A 600 5.63 -23.69 -8.70
N THR A 601 6.41 -22.88 -7.98
CA THR A 601 6.71 -21.49 -8.35
C THR A 601 8.15 -21.37 -8.88
N ASP A 602 8.46 -20.32 -9.65
CA ASP A 602 9.85 -20.01 -10.00
C ASP A 602 10.61 -19.23 -8.90
N LEU A 603 9.89 -18.77 -7.88
CA LEU A 603 10.37 -17.81 -6.87
C LEU A 603 11.48 -18.42 -6.01
N LYS A 604 12.57 -17.66 -5.87
CA LYS A 604 13.65 -17.90 -4.90
C LYS A 604 13.80 -16.71 -3.96
N TYR A 605 14.29 -16.96 -2.76
CA TYR A 605 14.61 -15.94 -1.76
C TYR A 605 16.06 -16.09 -1.33
N ASP A 606 16.82 -14.98 -1.37
CA ASP A 606 18.27 -14.96 -1.21
C ASP A 606 18.75 -14.55 0.19
N GLY A 607 17.82 -14.35 1.13
CA GLY A 607 18.10 -13.97 2.52
C GLY A 607 18.54 -12.52 2.75
N LYS A 608 18.65 -11.68 1.71
CA LYS A 608 19.18 -10.30 1.85
C LYS A 608 18.12 -9.26 2.17
N THR A 609 16.87 -9.54 1.84
CA THR A 609 15.73 -8.65 2.09
C THR A 609 14.86 -9.20 3.23
N PRO A 610 14.11 -8.36 3.96
CA PRO A 610 12.99 -8.83 4.78
C PRO A 610 11.97 -9.62 3.95
N LEU A 611 11.14 -10.41 4.62
CA LEU A 611 10.14 -11.27 4.00
C LEU A 611 8.84 -11.28 4.80
N THR A 612 7.71 -11.15 4.11
CA THR A 612 6.39 -11.52 4.61
C THR A 612 5.79 -12.57 3.68
N ILE A 613 5.29 -13.67 4.25
CA ILE A 613 4.45 -14.67 3.57
C ILE A 613 3.11 -14.69 4.29
N GLU A 614 2.01 -14.38 3.60
CA GLU A 614 0.65 -14.52 4.13
C GLU A 614 -0.23 -15.40 3.23
N THR A 615 -1.16 -16.11 3.83
CA THR A 615 -2.06 -17.02 3.12
C THR A 615 -3.38 -17.23 3.85
N TRP A 616 -4.47 -17.35 3.09
CA TRP A 616 -5.75 -17.84 3.58
C TRP A 616 -5.88 -19.33 3.27
N ILE A 617 -6.15 -20.15 4.29
CA ILE A 617 -6.20 -21.61 4.18
C ILE A 617 -7.31 -22.21 5.03
N THR A 618 -7.65 -23.48 4.77
CA THR A 618 -8.51 -24.31 5.61
C THR A 618 -7.88 -25.71 5.72
N PRO A 619 -7.21 -26.07 6.84
CA PRO A 619 -6.57 -27.38 7.00
C PRO A 619 -7.60 -28.50 7.24
N THR A 620 -7.32 -29.72 6.81
CA THR A 620 -8.10 -30.93 7.14
C THR A 620 -7.27 -32.03 7.80
N ALA A 621 -5.96 -31.83 7.99
CA ALA A 621 -5.11 -32.63 8.88
C ALA A 621 -4.29 -31.72 9.82
N ASP A 622 -3.92 -32.22 10.99
CA ASP A 622 -3.12 -31.54 12.03
C ASP A 622 -1.70 -32.15 12.21
N ARG A 623 -1.24 -32.92 11.21
CA ARG A 623 0.12 -33.48 11.14
C ARG A 623 1.14 -32.47 10.59
N LEU A 624 2.42 -32.83 10.69
CA LEU A 624 3.52 -32.16 9.99
C LEU A 624 3.22 -32.05 8.48
N GLN A 625 3.15 -30.81 8.00
CA GLN A 625 2.91 -30.48 6.60
C GLN A 625 3.31 -29.03 6.30
N SER A 626 3.82 -28.76 5.11
CA SER A 626 4.30 -27.43 4.70
C SER A 626 3.32 -26.74 3.77
N ILE A 627 3.13 -25.43 3.99
CA ILE A 627 2.09 -24.61 3.36
C ILE A 627 2.72 -23.68 2.32
N VAL A 628 3.84 -23.03 2.68
CA VAL A 628 4.73 -22.31 1.76
C VAL A 628 6.16 -22.52 2.26
N ALA A 629 7.02 -23.19 1.50
CA ALA A 629 8.34 -23.59 1.97
C ALA A 629 9.41 -23.72 0.85
N ASN A 630 10.68 -23.62 1.25
CA ASN A 630 11.85 -23.98 0.45
C ASN A 630 12.92 -24.74 1.28
N CYS A 631 12.48 -25.68 2.14
CA CYS A 631 13.05 -25.86 3.48
C CYS A 631 13.67 -27.24 3.77
N HIS A 632 14.82 -27.55 3.17
CA HIS A 632 15.49 -28.84 3.40
C HIS A 632 16.89 -28.72 4.07
N GLY A 633 16.90 -28.49 5.39
CA GLY A 633 18.13 -28.25 6.17
C GLY A 633 18.78 -26.87 5.93
N VAL A 634 18.07 -26.05 5.16
CA VAL A 634 18.34 -24.67 4.70
C VAL A 634 16.98 -23.96 4.54
N GLY A 635 16.97 -22.66 4.22
CA GLY A 635 15.74 -21.97 3.83
C GLY A 635 14.75 -21.77 4.97
N LEU A 636 13.46 -21.66 4.61
CA LEU A 636 12.37 -21.32 5.52
C LEU A 636 11.04 -22.00 5.14
N SER A 637 10.18 -22.19 6.14
CA SER A 637 8.92 -22.93 6.04
C SER A 637 7.82 -22.27 6.87
N LEU A 638 6.68 -22.01 6.25
CA LEU A 638 5.40 -21.78 6.93
C LEU A 638 4.62 -23.10 6.90
N GLN A 639 4.29 -23.65 8.07
CA GLN A 639 3.88 -25.06 8.22
C GLN A 639 2.91 -25.30 9.38
N VAL A 640 2.39 -26.52 9.44
CA VAL A 640 1.89 -27.14 10.69
C VAL A 640 2.98 -28.05 11.24
N GLY A 641 3.25 -28.00 12.55
CA GLY A 641 4.22 -28.84 13.25
C GLY A 641 3.72 -30.26 13.53
N GLU A 642 4.62 -31.13 14.05
CA GLU A 642 4.26 -32.48 14.51
C GLU A 642 3.33 -32.48 15.73
N ASP A 643 3.33 -31.39 16.48
CA ASP A 643 2.43 -31.14 17.61
C ASP A 643 1.06 -30.58 17.18
N GLY A 644 0.85 -30.32 15.89
CA GLY A 644 -0.38 -29.72 15.35
C GLY A 644 -0.53 -28.22 15.62
N LYS A 645 0.57 -27.48 15.85
CA LYS A 645 0.58 -26.01 15.88
C LYS A 645 0.91 -25.39 14.52
N TRP A 646 0.51 -24.15 14.30
CA TRP A 646 1.08 -23.33 13.23
C TRP A 646 2.50 -22.92 13.61
N GLY A 647 3.44 -22.94 12.66
CA GLY A 647 4.79 -22.48 12.91
C GLY A 647 5.44 -21.86 11.67
N PHE A 648 6.26 -20.84 11.88
CA PHE A 648 7.08 -20.23 10.85
C PHE A 648 8.56 -20.33 11.24
N PHE A 649 9.37 -20.98 10.40
CA PHE A 649 10.76 -21.35 10.71
C PHE A 649 11.74 -20.83 9.66
N VAL A 650 12.90 -20.33 10.10
CA VAL A 650 13.98 -19.81 9.24
C VAL A 650 15.33 -20.38 9.69
N ARG A 651 16.13 -20.92 8.76
CA ARG A 651 17.44 -21.53 9.07
C ARG A 651 18.53 -20.46 9.26
N ASP A 652 19.30 -20.54 10.35
CA ASP A 652 20.62 -19.89 10.48
C ASP A 652 21.75 -20.94 10.36
N ASN A 653 23.02 -20.56 10.56
CA ASN A 653 24.15 -21.48 10.45
C ASN A 653 24.19 -22.62 11.52
N LYS A 654 23.37 -22.53 12.57
CA LYS A 654 23.25 -23.48 13.69
C LYS A 654 21.84 -24.08 13.76
N THR A 655 20.86 -23.25 14.12
CA THR A 655 19.42 -23.55 14.34
C THR A 655 18.54 -23.51 13.07
N TYR A 656 17.32 -24.06 13.11
CA TYR A 656 16.13 -23.32 12.69
C TYR A 656 15.69 -22.44 13.87
N GLN A 657 15.47 -21.16 13.63
CA GLN A 657 14.74 -20.28 14.55
C GLN A 657 13.28 -20.28 14.13
N GLY A 658 12.35 -20.52 15.06
CA GLY A 658 10.92 -20.64 14.78
C GLY A 658 10.09 -19.74 15.66
N ALA A 659 8.91 -19.35 15.17
CA ALA A 659 7.85 -18.75 15.97
C ALA A 659 6.58 -19.60 15.78
N ASP A 660 5.97 -20.04 16.89
CA ASP A 660 4.88 -21.03 16.91
C ASP A 660 3.57 -20.48 17.49
N SER A 661 2.42 -21.07 17.14
CA SER A 661 1.12 -20.62 17.67
C SER A 661 0.88 -21.06 19.11
N ASN A 662 0.08 -20.30 19.86
CA ASN A 662 -0.29 -20.70 21.23
C ASN A 662 -1.24 -21.91 21.18
N ASP A 663 -2.32 -21.78 20.39
CA ASP A 663 -3.29 -22.83 20.07
C ASP A 663 -2.76 -23.83 19.02
N LYS A 664 -3.36 -25.03 18.97
CA LYS A 664 -3.28 -25.93 17.81
C LYS A 664 -4.12 -25.43 16.63
N VAL A 665 -3.87 -25.99 15.45
CA VAL A 665 -4.71 -25.78 14.25
C VAL A 665 -6.15 -26.26 14.48
N ARG A 666 -7.13 -25.59 13.86
CA ARG A 666 -8.55 -25.97 13.92
C ARG A 666 -8.98 -26.50 12.56
N LEU A 667 -9.22 -27.80 12.47
CA LEU A 667 -9.55 -28.48 11.20
C LEU A 667 -10.92 -28.05 10.68
N GLY A 668 -11.03 -27.88 9.36
CA GLY A 668 -12.23 -27.38 8.69
C GLY A 668 -12.51 -25.88 8.90
N GLN A 669 -11.71 -25.16 9.70
CA GLN A 669 -11.86 -23.72 9.90
C GLN A 669 -10.95 -22.93 8.96
N ARG A 670 -11.54 -21.96 8.22
CA ARG A 670 -10.78 -20.99 7.44
C ARG A 670 -9.98 -20.05 8.36
N VAL A 671 -8.72 -19.83 8.04
CA VAL A 671 -7.76 -19.06 8.84
C VAL A 671 -6.83 -18.27 7.93
N HIS A 672 -6.44 -17.07 8.37
CA HIS A 672 -5.33 -16.31 7.80
C HIS A 672 -4.08 -16.57 8.65
N ILE A 673 -2.98 -16.96 8.02
CA ILE A 673 -1.69 -17.13 8.71
C ILE A 673 -0.59 -16.32 8.02
N VAL A 674 0.34 -15.78 8.81
CA VAL A 674 1.45 -14.97 8.30
C VAL A 674 2.76 -15.32 8.99
N GLY A 675 3.78 -15.63 8.20
CA GLY A 675 5.17 -15.62 8.61
C GLY A 675 5.85 -14.31 8.23
N VAL A 676 6.52 -13.65 9.18
CA VAL A 676 7.33 -12.45 8.91
C VAL A 676 8.76 -12.64 9.41
N PHE A 677 9.74 -12.35 8.57
CA PHE A 677 11.16 -12.38 8.90
C PHE A 677 11.79 -11.04 8.50
N ASP A 678 12.31 -10.29 9.48
CA ASP A 678 12.92 -8.96 9.23
C ASP A 678 14.44 -9.01 8.97
N GLY A 679 15.00 -10.21 8.81
CA GLY A 679 16.44 -10.46 8.77
C GLY A 679 17.03 -10.89 10.12
N ARG A 680 16.32 -10.68 11.24
CA ARG A 680 16.78 -11.07 12.59
C ARG A 680 15.73 -11.75 13.46
N ILE A 681 14.48 -11.32 13.37
CA ILE A 681 13.34 -11.77 14.17
C ILE A 681 12.35 -12.51 13.26
N VAL A 682 12.01 -13.73 13.67
CA VAL A 682 10.96 -14.56 13.07
C VAL A 682 9.67 -14.32 13.85
N ARG A 683 8.57 -13.97 13.18
CA ARG A 683 7.25 -13.75 13.80
C ARG A 683 6.18 -14.59 13.10
N LEU A 684 5.21 -15.05 13.89
CA LEU A 684 4.02 -15.73 13.40
C LEU A 684 2.76 -14.96 13.82
N PHE A 685 1.86 -14.71 12.86
CA PHE A 685 0.53 -14.17 13.11
C PHE A 685 -0.55 -15.17 12.68
N VAL A 686 -1.64 -15.24 13.44
CA VAL A 686 -2.82 -16.07 13.13
C VAL A 686 -4.06 -15.17 13.27
N ASN A 687 -4.86 -15.09 12.21
CA ASN A 687 -6.00 -14.17 12.07
C ASN A 687 -5.65 -12.72 12.46
N GLY A 688 -4.48 -12.25 12.01
CA GLY A 688 -3.96 -10.91 12.30
C GLY A 688 -3.42 -10.69 13.72
N ARG A 689 -3.51 -11.68 14.61
CA ARG A 689 -2.95 -11.60 15.98
C ARG A 689 -1.56 -12.24 16.02
N LEU A 690 -0.57 -11.48 16.47
CA LEU A 690 0.78 -11.97 16.76
C LEU A 690 0.66 -13.12 17.78
N GLN A 691 1.26 -14.27 17.46
CA GLN A 691 1.32 -15.42 18.36
C GLN A 691 2.64 -15.46 19.12
N ASP A 692 3.74 -15.27 18.39
CA ASP A 692 5.11 -15.41 18.88
C ASP A 692 6.09 -14.62 17.98
N ALA A 693 7.25 -14.26 18.54
CA ALA A 693 8.27 -13.41 17.93
C ALA A 693 9.68 -13.75 18.47
N VAL A 694 10.38 -14.67 17.80
CA VAL A 694 11.69 -15.18 18.23
C VAL A 694 12.84 -14.42 17.56
N GLY A 695 13.63 -13.71 18.37
CA GLY A 695 14.64 -12.73 17.95
C GLY A 695 16.11 -13.17 18.10
N THR A 696 16.45 -14.40 17.72
CA THR A 696 17.73 -15.05 18.04
C THR A 696 18.60 -15.49 16.84
N MET A 697 18.42 -14.88 15.66
CA MET A 697 19.40 -15.01 14.56
C MET A 697 20.75 -14.39 14.96
N THR A 698 21.65 -15.23 15.49
CA THR A 698 23.05 -14.86 15.86
C THR A 698 24.04 -15.09 14.70
N SER A 699 23.53 -15.34 13.51
CA SER A 699 24.27 -15.65 12.29
C SER A 699 23.37 -15.37 11.09
N ALA A 700 23.94 -15.09 9.92
CA ALA A 700 23.17 -14.86 8.70
C ALA A 700 22.27 -16.05 8.33
N HIS A 701 21.18 -15.76 7.62
CA HIS A 701 20.26 -16.77 7.10
C HIS A 701 20.99 -17.76 6.19
N LYS A 702 20.77 -19.06 6.41
CA LYS A 702 21.33 -20.13 5.57
C LYS A 702 20.43 -20.36 4.35
N VAL A 703 20.65 -19.50 3.35
CA VAL A 703 19.92 -19.42 2.07
C VAL A 703 19.73 -20.81 1.42
N ALA A 704 18.50 -21.09 0.98
CA ALA A 704 18.20 -22.23 0.14
C ALA A 704 18.32 -21.86 -1.35
N ASN A 705 18.92 -22.72 -2.16
CA ASN A 705 18.88 -22.60 -3.63
C ASN A 705 17.59 -23.22 -4.23
N PHE A 706 16.69 -23.72 -3.39
CA PHE A 706 15.39 -24.27 -3.79
C PHE A 706 14.40 -23.15 -4.13
N ARG A 707 13.48 -23.44 -5.07
CA ARG A 707 12.29 -22.63 -5.33
C ARG A 707 11.30 -22.76 -4.16
N PHE A 708 10.38 -21.82 -4.02
CA PHE A 708 9.22 -22.02 -3.17
C PHE A 708 8.26 -23.04 -3.79
N MET A 709 7.84 -23.99 -2.95
CA MET A 709 6.66 -24.82 -3.16
C MET A 709 5.52 -24.31 -2.29
N ILE A 710 4.29 -24.48 -2.78
CA ILE A 710 3.06 -24.17 -2.05
C ILE A 710 2.28 -25.49 -1.88
N GLY A 711 1.79 -25.74 -0.67
CA GLY A 711 1.19 -27.02 -0.28
C GLY A 711 2.20 -28.17 -0.13
N ALA A 712 3.51 -27.90 -0.23
CA ALA A 712 4.57 -28.88 -0.05
C ALA A 712 5.90 -28.22 0.36
N ASP A 713 6.90 -29.05 0.65
CA ASP A 713 8.29 -28.70 0.92
C ASP A 713 9.21 -29.46 -0.06
N PRO A 714 10.28 -28.85 -0.62
CA PRO A 714 11.25 -29.60 -1.42
C PRO A 714 12.12 -30.55 -0.58
N ASP A 715 12.58 -31.66 -1.17
CA ASP A 715 13.71 -32.46 -0.70
C ASP A 715 15.05 -31.96 -1.29
N PHE A 716 16.18 -32.59 -0.96
CA PHE A 716 17.50 -32.26 -1.55
C PHE A 716 17.53 -32.33 -3.09
N ASN A 717 16.61 -33.07 -3.72
CA ASN A 717 16.48 -33.23 -5.16
C ASN A 717 15.41 -32.31 -5.76
N SER A 718 14.86 -31.36 -4.99
CA SER A 718 13.72 -30.49 -5.36
C SER A 718 12.42 -31.25 -5.70
N ARG A 719 12.22 -32.44 -5.13
CA ARG A 719 10.95 -33.18 -5.19
C ARG A 719 10.05 -32.79 -4.03
N PRO A 720 8.71 -32.77 -4.19
CA PRO A 720 7.80 -32.34 -3.14
C PRO A 720 7.61 -33.43 -2.07
N GLN A 721 7.46 -33.00 -0.83
CA GLN A 721 7.20 -33.81 0.37
C GLN A 721 6.45 -32.99 1.42
N LYS A 722 6.11 -33.59 2.56
CA LYS A 722 5.32 -32.96 3.65
C LYS A 722 4.04 -32.29 3.15
N HIS A 723 3.37 -32.90 2.17
CA HIS A 723 2.22 -32.31 1.48
C HIS A 723 1.11 -31.88 2.45
N PHE A 724 0.61 -30.68 2.23
CA PHE A 724 -0.54 -30.09 2.88
C PHE A 724 -1.83 -30.85 2.54
N GLN A 725 -2.76 -30.88 3.48
CA GLN A 725 -4.05 -31.51 3.31
C GLN A 725 -5.15 -30.57 3.82
N GLY A 726 -6.05 -30.18 2.92
CA GLY A 726 -7.03 -29.13 3.15
C GLY A 726 -7.24 -28.29 1.89
N SER A 727 -7.31 -26.98 2.04
CA SER A 727 -7.35 -26.06 0.91
C SER A 727 -6.61 -24.75 1.18
N ILE A 728 -6.14 -24.13 0.09
CA ILE A 728 -5.47 -22.84 0.08
C ILE A 728 -6.26 -21.92 -0.84
N ASP A 729 -6.64 -20.74 -0.32
CA ASP A 729 -7.52 -19.78 -0.99
C ASP A 729 -6.74 -18.60 -1.56
N SER A 730 -5.57 -18.27 -1.02
CA SER A 730 -4.62 -17.33 -1.63
C SER A 730 -3.23 -17.44 -0.99
N VAL A 731 -2.18 -17.04 -1.73
CA VAL A 731 -0.80 -16.95 -1.23
C VAL A 731 -0.16 -15.65 -1.69
N HIS A 732 0.41 -14.90 -0.76
CA HIS A 732 1.08 -13.62 -1.00
C HIS A 732 2.48 -13.64 -0.39
N VAL A 733 3.47 -13.19 -1.16
CA VAL A 733 4.87 -13.06 -0.74
C VAL A 733 5.39 -11.66 -1.08
N SER A 734 5.94 -10.98 -0.08
CA SER A 734 6.49 -9.63 -0.20
C SER A 734 7.89 -9.55 0.41
N LEU A 735 8.82 -8.88 -0.27
CA LEU A 735 10.20 -8.67 0.19
C LEU A 735 10.32 -7.48 1.16
N ALA A 736 9.35 -7.38 2.09
CA ALA A 736 9.23 -6.31 3.06
C ALA A 736 8.59 -6.83 4.37
N VAL A 737 8.78 -6.10 5.45
CA VAL A 737 8.07 -6.31 6.72
C VAL A 737 6.71 -5.62 6.63
N LEU A 738 5.64 -6.36 6.33
CA LEU A 738 4.29 -5.77 6.27
C LEU A 738 3.65 -5.63 7.67
N TYR A 739 4.00 -6.52 8.59
CA TYR A 739 3.37 -6.62 9.91
C TYR A 739 4.39 -6.80 11.04
N GLN A 740 4.33 -5.94 12.06
CA GLN A 740 5.16 -6.02 13.27
C GLN A 740 4.34 -6.15 14.57
N LYS A 741 3.05 -5.83 14.49
CA LYS A 741 2.06 -5.85 15.59
C LYS A 741 0.71 -6.33 15.04
N ASN A 742 -0.26 -6.56 15.91
CA ASN A 742 -1.61 -7.00 15.53
C ASN A 742 -2.22 -6.10 14.42
N PHE A 743 -2.91 -6.73 13.46
CA PHE A 743 -3.54 -6.08 12.32
C PHE A 743 -4.86 -6.78 11.95
N THR A 744 -5.59 -6.26 10.96
CA THR A 744 -6.77 -6.93 10.40
C THR A 744 -6.41 -7.57 9.05
N PRO A 745 -6.59 -8.90 8.89
CA PRO A 745 -6.38 -9.59 7.61
C PRO A 745 -7.19 -8.96 6.48
N ARG A 746 -6.62 -8.97 5.27
CA ARG A 746 -7.30 -8.58 4.03
C ARG A 746 -7.47 -9.79 3.12
N ASP A 747 -8.53 -9.80 2.32
CA ASP A 747 -8.80 -10.85 1.35
C ASP A 747 -9.35 -10.22 0.05
N PRO A 748 -8.61 -10.24 -1.06
CA PRO A 748 -7.23 -10.73 -1.17
C PRO A 748 -6.22 -9.88 -0.37
N PRO A 749 -5.01 -10.41 -0.10
CA PRO A 749 -3.88 -9.68 0.48
C PRO A 749 -3.52 -8.37 -0.25
N LEU A 750 -2.91 -7.42 0.47
CA LEU A 750 -2.52 -6.13 -0.10
C LEU A 750 -1.27 -6.24 -0.98
N ARG A 751 -1.48 -6.10 -2.30
CA ARG A 751 -0.41 -5.89 -3.28
C ARG A 751 0.35 -4.59 -2.98
N THR A 752 1.66 -4.69 -2.81
CA THR A 752 2.60 -3.57 -2.58
C THR A 752 3.68 -3.56 -3.67
N PRO A 753 4.49 -2.49 -3.81
CA PRO A 753 5.66 -2.51 -4.70
C PRO A 753 6.67 -3.62 -4.39
N ALA A 754 6.72 -4.10 -3.14
CA ALA A 754 7.58 -5.18 -2.68
C ALA A 754 6.96 -6.60 -2.86
N THR A 755 5.69 -6.69 -3.29
CA THR A 755 5.03 -7.97 -3.56
C THR A 755 5.65 -8.64 -4.78
N VAL A 756 6.21 -9.83 -4.57
CA VAL A 756 6.89 -10.66 -5.59
C VAL A 756 6.10 -11.89 -6.02
N LEU A 757 5.05 -12.25 -5.26
CA LEU A 757 4.06 -13.27 -5.64
C LEU A 757 2.71 -12.94 -5.00
N LEU A 758 1.62 -13.06 -5.74
CA LEU A 758 0.25 -12.96 -5.27
C LEU A 758 -0.65 -13.91 -6.08
N LEU A 759 -0.76 -15.15 -5.64
CA LEU A 759 -1.71 -16.13 -6.19
C LEU A 759 -3.06 -15.97 -5.50
N LYS A 760 -4.12 -15.73 -6.28
CA LYS A 760 -5.49 -15.58 -5.77
C LYS A 760 -6.32 -16.85 -5.76
N LEU A 761 -5.89 -17.87 -6.52
CA LEU A 761 -6.51 -19.19 -6.57
C LEU A 761 -8.03 -19.14 -6.86
N ASP A 762 -8.46 -18.12 -7.60
CA ASP A 762 -9.84 -17.83 -7.99
C ASP A 762 -10.15 -18.17 -9.46
N GLU A 763 -9.20 -18.79 -10.17
CA GLU A 763 -9.31 -19.12 -11.59
C GLU A 763 -10.33 -20.24 -11.88
N GLY A 764 -10.45 -21.23 -10.99
CA GLY A 764 -11.49 -22.26 -11.01
C GLY A 764 -11.32 -23.41 -12.03
N GLU A 765 -10.42 -23.26 -13.01
CA GLU A 765 -10.03 -24.31 -13.96
C GLU A 765 -8.58 -24.12 -14.48
N GLY A 766 -7.99 -25.18 -15.05
CA GLY A 766 -6.62 -25.19 -15.58
C GLY A 766 -5.55 -25.75 -14.65
N ASP A 767 -4.30 -25.79 -15.13
CA ASP A 767 -3.09 -26.28 -14.42
C ASP A 767 -2.12 -25.13 -14.02
N GLU A 768 -2.57 -23.88 -14.08
CA GLU A 768 -1.77 -22.68 -13.79
C GLU A 768 -2.49 -21.75 -12.81
N ALA A 769 -1.79 -21.38 -11.73
CA ALA A 769 -2.19 -20.34 -10.78
C ALA A 769 -1.51 -19.01 -11.15
N LYS A 770 -2.30 -17.94 -11.29
CA LYS A 770 -1.87 -16.69 -11.91
C LYS A 770 -1.43 -15.66 -10.88
N ASP A 771 -0.13 -15.41 -10.87
CA ASP A 771 0.45 -14.32 -10.10
C ASP A 771 -0.09 -12.94 -10.52
N SER A 772 -0.71 -12.26 -9.56
CA SER A 772 -1.17 -10.87 -9.66
C SER A 772 -0.11 -9.84 -9.24
N SER A 773 1.11 -10.23 -8.86
CA SER A 773 2.20 -9.31 -8.51
C SER A 773 2.70 -8.50 -9.72
N ARG A 774 3.69 -7.61 -9.53
CA ARG A 774 4.40 -6.95 -10.65
C ARG A 774 5.29 -7.93 -11.45
N GLN A 775 5.56 -9.13 -10.93
CA GLN A 775 6.50 -10.09 -11.51
C GLN A 775 5.86 -11.06 -12.52
N GLN A 776 4.53 -11.27 -12.46
CA GLN A 776 3.78 -12.20 -13.31
C GLN A 776 4.36 -13.65 -13.30
N ARG A 777 4.77 -14.11 -12.12
CA ARG A 777 5.30 -15.45 -11.83
C ARG A 777 4.19 -16.49 -11.74
N HIS A 778 3.46 -16.70 -12.84
CA HIS A 778 2.44 -17.76 -12.91
C HIS A 778 3.07 -19.12 -12.55
N ALA A 779 2.35 -19.91 -11.76
CA ALA A 779 2.87 -21.06 -11.05
C ALA A 779 2.12 -22.34 -11.45
N ARG A 780 2.83 -23.45 -11.70
CA ARG A 780 2.20 -24.70 -12.17
C ARG A 780 1.57 -25.47 -11.01
N ILE A 781 0.32 -25.85 -11.19
CA ILE A 781 -0.44 -26.69 -10.27
C ILE A 781 -0.16 -28.16 -10.62
N HIS A 782 0.17 -28.96 -9.61
CA HIS A 782 0.37 -30.40 -9.74
C HIS A 782 -0.63 -31.12 -8.82
N ASP A 783 -1.53 -31.91 -9.42
CA ASP A 783 -2.58 -32.74 -8.80
C ASP A 783 -3.65 -32.05 -7.89
N ALA A 784 -3.46 -30.76 -7.53
CA ALA A 784 -4.45 -30.00 -6.76
C ALA A 784 -5.71 -29.73 -7.57
N LYS A 785 -6.87 -29.66 -6.90
CA LYS A 785 -8.18 -29.57 -7.55
C LYS A 785 -8.88 -28.27 -7.19
N TRP A 786 -9.42 -27.56 -8.18
CA TRP A 786 -10.22 -26.37 -7.95
C TRP A 786 -11.46 -26.71 -7.12
N LYS A 787 -11.71 -25.94 -6.05
CA LYS A 787 -12.94 -26.01 -5.28
C LYS A 787 -14.13 -25.88 -6.22
N LYS A 788 -15.05 -26.84 -6.16
CA LYS A 788 -16.30 -26.75 -6.91
C LYS A 788 -17.23 -25.80 -6.19
N SER A 789 -17.52 -24.65 -6.83
CA SER A 789 -18.59 -23.77 -6.36
C SER A 789 -19.88 -24.57 -6.19
N ALA A 790 -20.54 -24.45 -5.03
CA ALA A 790 -21.72 -25.24 -4.71
C ALA A 790 -22.82 -24.93 -5.74
N SER A 791 -23.18 -25.94 -6.55
CA SER A 791 -24.24 -25.79 -7.53
C SER A 791 -25.55 -25.46 -6.82
N LYS A 792 -26.27 -24.46 -7.33
CA LYS A 792 -27.61 -24.11 -6.81
C LYS A 792 -28.48 -25.36 -6.86
N SER A 793 -28.96 -25.82 -5.70
CA SER A 793 -29.95 -26.88 -5.65
C SER A 793 -31.17 -26.45 -6.46
N SER A 794 -31.62 -27.33 -7.36
CA SER A 794 -32.84 -27.11 -8.13
C SER A 794 -34.01 -26.84 -7.17
N PRO A 795 -34.91 -25.90 -7.47
CA PRO A 795 -36.07 -25.65 -6.64
C PRO A 795 -36.89 -26.93 -6.54
N VAL A 796 -37.03 -27.47 -5.32
CA VAL A 796 -37.94 -28.58 -5.04
C VAL A 796 -39.35 -28.12 -5.43
N ALA A 797 -40.01 -28.87 -6.31
CA ALA A 797 -41.36 -28.56 -6.72
C ALA A 797 -42.30 -28.67 -5.51
N SER A 798 -42.92 -27.57 -5.12
CA SER A 798 -44.03 -27.60 -4.16
C SER A 798 -45.17 -28.45 -4.74
N PRO A 799 -45.74 -29.40 -3.99
CA PRO A 799 -47.02 -29.99 -4.37
C PRO A 799 -48.07 -28.86 -4.35
N ASN A 800 -48.85 -28.79 -5.43
CA ASN A 800 -50.07 -27.98 -5.48
C ASN A 800 -51.21 -28.72 -4.74
N PRO A 801 -52.30 -28.03 -4.37
CA PRO A 801 -52.94 -28.15 -3.05
C PRO A 801 -53.64 -29.47 -2.75
#